data_AF-S3XKA4-F1
#
_entry.id   AF-S3XKA4-F1
#
_cell.length_a   1.000
_cell.length_b   1.000
_cell.length_c   1.000
_cell.angle_alpha   90.00
_cell.angle_beta   90.00
_cell.angle_gamma   90.00
#
_symmetry.space_group_name_H-M   'P 1'
#
loop_
_entity.id
_entity.type
_entity.pdbx_description
1 polymer ?
#
loop_
_entity_poly.entity_id
_entity_poly.type
_entity_poly.pdbx_seq_one_letter_code
_entity_poly.pdbx_strand_id
1 'polypeptide(L)'
;MIKKNIIFYLTFIIVTNSFSNNLKEFGLLLEESYKLIGLEEVRKNNENLENDEKITGKDIGVGIVDSPINYNHPSLYDGNRIKPSVNLNFPWNLKHSEHGTHVAGIAVGAKVSENEPYGVAHEATLYGIGINSNRNGQMIFPDKDESNYLLNKLDVRVINNSWGSLAYPLINKQIRNYLITDYSKDGFVGYSNIIKDANPMSRELAKLAKEKKVISVFASGNGGVIAPARDSTLPSYDESIRAWLNVGNQNAFNTIKEKDGSITLIGEHDIVFKTDDFEFKTKDTSLSSSNSFKGATNYSLLAPGYQILSANADYKKEYEYGDKINENEKFIPMTGTSMAAPMVTGAAALVAQKYKFLDGEQIADVLLTTANKKLNLPDVVVKAIENGDAGYYVIYLNKKIPRNLNGDIDEEEIKKDLDKLKIPKSMSEITISKILGHIKDFRTKKISEEYVVQLTQEEYAGQGVLDVEKALKGLSILDLNRLNNKDIEEFQGKNTAFYTINTKGLSGIFSNDISQQTWLDNRHLLGTDENGKPLAINILDKKYRNINKIGLKKEGLGTITLSGQNSYEGPTRAVGGTLELKGSNSKKASIKGDAYAENKAKFIVDNAVVKQNAYTDNGTLEVKNNNEILGKTYAQNSGIINLIKNSFLKTGEVILETGNIISDNDKTDIKATVETNNFTAKQGKNNIQNVNLDIKSNAINSAKSTLNILGNVFFNFPAATSSFNNFGNLNIKDKLEIKSKTDFKNNKNSTLSLDTKDAIFHTLGSFINEGKLNFKTNAVNDLGLIIAGEKAILKNTEKLNVSLVSPANIDIINQKYQDGLGIEIVRTGEGIDTNIAKNLITLNEQDSELLELSTEKTGDEKSLYFVMNTKKEHQNKTVQNLIKSINDSKKPDITIPNNKIVGKKSRPGTEPGTEPGTEPGTEPGTE
;
A
#
# COMPACT_ATOMS: atom_id res chain seq x y z
N MET A 1 -4.89 -25.94 52.01
CA MET A 1 -5.25 -25.30 50.72
C MET A 1 -3.98 -24.82 50.05
N ILE A 2 -3.40 -25.63 49.17
CA ILE A 2 -2.19 -25.29 48.40
C ILE A 2 -2.65 -24.44 47.21
N LYS A 3 -2.43 -23.12 47.25
CA LYS A 3 -2.61 -22.26 46.08
C LYS A 3 -1.68 -22.79 44.98
N LYS A 4 -2.24 -23.17 43.83
CA LYS A 4 -1.49 -23.47 42.60
C LYS A 4 -0.71 -22.21 42.18
N ASN A 5 0.53 -22.08 42.64
CA ASN A 5 1.46 -21.10 42.09
C ASN A 5 1.96 -21.65 40.76
N ILE A 6 1.53 -21.04 39.65
CA ILE A 6 2.08 -21.31 38.31
C ILE A 6 3.50 -20.73 38.31
N ILE A 7 4.49 -21.58 38.00
CA ILE A 7 5.90 -21.21 38.04
C ILE A 7 6.29 -20.56 36.71
N PHE A 8 6.86 -19.35 36.78
CA PHE A 8 7.48 -18.64 35.64
C PHE A 8 8.99 -18.61 35.85
N TYR A 9 9.76 -19.11 34.89
CA TYR A 9 11.22 -19.15 34.94
C TYR A 9 11.81 -18.19 33.91
N LEU A 10 12.79 -17.40 34.34
CA LEU A 10 13.83 -16.92 33.44
C LEU A 10 14.82 -18.07 33.28
N THR A 11 14.71 -18.85 32.21
CA THR A 11 15.83 -19.70 31.79
C THR A 11 16.88 -18.80 31.16
N PHE A 12 17.79 -18.36 32.01
CA PHE A 12 19.00 -17.68 31.60
C PHE A 12 19.94 -18.69 30.95
N ILE A 13 20.23 -18.52 29.66
CA ILE A 13 21.57 -18.84 29.17
C ILE A 13 22.39 -17.55 29.36
N ILE A 14 22.77 -17.27 30.60
CA ILE A 14 23.86 -16.33 30.86
C ILE A 14 25.13 -17.13 30.59
N VAL A 15 25.64 -17.05 29.36
CA VAL A 15 27.06 -17.31 29.16
C VAL A 15 27.79 -16.03 29.59
N THR A 16 27.93 -15.81 30.90
CA THR A 16 28.96 -14.89 31.42
C THR A 16 30.29 -15.60 31.24
N ASN A 17 30.88 -15.48 30.06
CA ASN A 17 32.31 -15.66 30.00
C ASN A 17 32.93 -14.41 30.62
N SER A 18 33.75 -14.61 31.65
CA SER A 18 34.56 -13.56 32.28
C SER A 18 35.50 -12.96 31.24
N PHE A 19 35.09 -11.89 30.57
CA PHE A 19 35.89 -11.22 29.53
C PHE A 19 36.12 -9.77 29.91
N SER A 20 37.10 -9.52 30.77
CA SER A 20 37.72 -8.21 30.83
C SER A 20 38.46 -7.95 29.50
N ASN A 21 37.91 -7.05 28.66
CA ASN A 21 38.53 -6.30 27.54
C ASN A 21 37.92 -6.39 26.11
N ASN A 22 36.74 -6.99 25.86
CA ASN A 22 36.26 -7.26 24.47
C ASN A 22 35.13 -6.36 23.92
N LEU A 23 34.96 -5.14 24.43
CA LEU A 23 33.89 -4.22 24.00
C LEU A 23 33.90 -3.92 22.48
N LYS A 24 35.10 -3.83 21.88
CA LYS A 24 35.29 -3.64 20.44
C LYS A 24 34.81 -4.86 19.63
N GLU A 25 35.09 -6.07 20.12
CA GLU A 25 34.73 -7.33 19.45
C GLU A 25 33.23 -7.54 19.45
N PHE A 26 32.58 -7.41 20.61
CA PHE A 26 31.11 -7.51 20.71
C PHE A 26 30.39 -6.35 20.01
N GLY A 27 31.06 -5.21 19.83
CA GLY A 27 30.57 -4.12 18.97
C GLY A 27 30.45 -4.56 17.51
N LEU A 28 31.48 -5.21 16.95
CA LEU A 28 31.43 -5.77 15.60
C LEU A 28 30.32 -6.83 15.46
N LEU A 29 30.14 -7.65 16.50
CA LEU A 29 29.06 -8.64 16.53
C LEU A 29 27.66 -7.98 16.46
N LEU A 30 27.48 -6.89 17.21
CA LEU A 30 26.24 -6.10 17.16
C LEU A 30 26.00 -5.45 15.79
N GLU A 31 27.06 -4.96 15.14
CA GLU A 31 26.97 -4.39 13.79
C GLU A 31 26.43 -5.40 12.77
N GLU A 32 26.93 -6.64 12.76
CA GLU A 32 26.41 -7.70 11.87
C GLU A 32 24.93 -7.99 12.12
N SER A 33 24.50 -7.95 13.39
CA SER A 33 23.08 -8.06 13.75
C SER A 33 22.25 -6.93 13.15
N TYR A 34 22.76 -5.69 13.19
CA TYR A 34 22.10 -4.53 12.59
C TYR A 34 22.09 -4.56 11.06
N LYS A 35 23.16 -5.06 10.42
CA LYS A 35 23.21 -5.27 8.95
C LYS A 35 22.19 -6.29 8.49
N LEU A 36 22.07 -7.41 9.21
CA LEU A 36 21.13 -8.48 8.87
C LEU A 36 19.71 -7.93 8.70
N ILE A 37 19.27 -7.12 9.68
CA ILE A 37 17.92 -6.52 9.71
C ILE A 37 17.79 -5.17 8.98
N GLY A 38 18.85 -4.70 8.32
CA GLY A 38 18.84 -3.44 7.57
C GLY A 38 18.81 -2.16 8.42
N LEU A 39 19.07 -2.24 9.73
CA LEU A 39 19.06 -1.08 10.61
C LEU A 39 20.23 -0.13 10.35
N GLU A 40 21.39 -0.66 9.97
CA GLU A 40 22.56 0.17 9.64
C GLU A 40 22.27 1.10 8.45
N GLU A 41 21.59 0.58 7.42
CA GLU A 41 21.19 1.37 6.25
C GLU A 41 20.19 2.48 6.63
N VAL A 42 19.24 2.19 7.53
CA VAL A 42 18.32 3.20 8.06
C VAL A 42 19.08 4.32 8.79
N ARG A 43 20.08 3.96 9.61
CA ARG A 43 20.89 4.93 10.35
C ARG A 43 21.74 5.80 9.41
N LYS A 44 22.40 5.20 8.40
CA LYS A 44 23.12 5.95 7.35
C LYS A 44 22.22 6.91 6.59
N ASN A 45 21.02 6.46 6.22
CA ASN A 45 20.07 7.32 5.53
C ASN A 45 19.63 8.51 6.39
N ASN A 46 19.45 8.34 7.71
CA ASN A 46 19.16 9.45 8.62
C ASN A 46 20.28 10.50 8.70
N GLU A 47 21.55 10.12 8.52
CA GLU A 47 22.69 11.06 8.53
C GLU A 47 22.67 11.99 7.32
N ASN A 48 22.15 11.52 6.20
CA ASN A 48 22.04 12.29 4.95
C ASN A 48 20.81 13.22 4.90
N LEU A 49 19.94 13.20 5.93
CA LEU A 49 18.76 14.07 6.01
C LEU A 49 19.13 15.39 6.71
N GLU A 50 19.15 16.49 5.95
CA GLU A 50 19.36 17.84 6.50
C GLU A 50 18.05 18.52 6.93
N ASN A 51 16.94 18.27 6.21
CA ASN A 51 15.66 18.97 6.40
C ASN A 51 14.45 18.06 6.67
N ASP A 52 14.60 16.73 6.59
CA ASP A 52 13.54 15.76 6.86
C ASP A 52 13.64 15.19 8.29
N GLU A 53 12.52 14.74 8.85
CA GLU A 53 12.48 14.11 10.19
C GLU A 53 13.27 12.79 10.17
N LYS A 54 14.36 12.73 10.94
CA LYS A 54 15.12 11.49 11.17
C LYS A 54 14.25 10.44 11.86
N ILE A 55 14.37 9.18 11.44
CA ILE A 55 13.61 8.08 12.02
C ILE A 55 14.44 7.42 13.13
N THR A 56 14.20 7.84 14.37
CA THR A 56 14.98 7.50 15.58
C THR A 56 14.11 6.96 16.73
N GLY A 57 12.78 6.94 16.55
CA GLY A 57 11.79 6.59 17.55
C GLY A 57 11.32 7.78 18.39
N LYS A 58 11.76 8.99 18.07
CA LYS A 58 11.37 10.21 18.78
C LYS A 58 9.85 10.34 18.93
N ASP A 59 9.42 10.82 20.10
CA ASP A 59 8.03 11.03 20.50
C ASP A 59 7.17 9.75 20.56
N ILE A 60 7.78 8.56 20.49
CA ILE A 60 7.10 7.29 20.67
C ILE A 60 7.37 6.74 22.06
N GLY A 61 6.31 6.46 22.83
CA GLY A 61 6.41 5.78 24.12
C GLY A 61 6.57 4.26 23.96
N VAL A 62 7.57 3.70 24.63
CA VAL A 62 7.91 2.28 24.66
C VAL A 62 7.88 1.78 26.10
N GLY A 63 7.01 0.81 26.37
CA GLY A 63 6.93 0.11 27.65
C GLY A 63 7.89 -1.07 27.69
N ILE A 64 8.61 -1.26 28.80
CA ILE A 64 9.43 -2.46 29.06
C ILE A 64 8.89 -3.13 30.33
N VAL A 65 8.27 -4.30 30.15
CA VAL A 65 7.73 -5.12 31.24
C VAL A 65 8.73 -6.24 31.50
N ASP A 66 9.60 -6.05 32.48
CA ASP A 66 10.76 -6.90 32.75
C ASP A 66 11.20 -6.78 34.22
N SER A 67 12.32 -7.40 34.60
CA SER A 67 13.03 -7.11 35.85
C SER A 67 13.40 -5.62 35.99
N PRO A 68 13.66 -5.12 37.22
CA PRO A 68 13.96 -3.72 37.45
C PRO A 68 15.12 -3.19 36.58
N ILE A 69 14.97 -1.93 36.15
CA ILE A 69 15.91 -1.25 35.25
C ILE A 69 16.85 -0.36 36.07
N ASN A 70 18.16 -0.44 35.81
CA ASN A 70 19.14 0.48 36.37
C ASN A 70 19.13 1.82 35.60
N TYR A 71 18.43 2.80 36.16
CA TYR A 71 18.33 4.14 35.58
C TYR A 71 19.59 5.00 35.74
N ASN A 72 20.60 4.56 36.51
CA ASN A 72 21.88 5.26 36.61
C ASN A 72 22.81 4.99 35.41
N HIS A 73 22.44 4.04 34.54
CA HIS A 73 23.20 3.75 33.33
C HIS A 73 23.10 4.90 32.32
N PRO A 74 24.20 5.40 31.72
CA PRO A 74 24.18 6.59 30.86
C PRO A 74 23.23 6.52 29.66
N SER A 75 23.07 5.33 29.05
CA SER A 75 22.11 5.13 27.95
C SER A 75 20.64 5.22 28.40
N LEU A 76 20.37 5.20 29.70
CA LEU A 76 19.03 5.20 30.32
C LEU A 76 18.88 6.31 31.37
N TYR A 77 19.79 7.30 31.35
CA TYR A 77 19.85 8.41 32.30
C TYR A 77 19.49 9.71 31.58
N ASP A 78 18.20 9.91 31.29
CA ASP A 78 17.65 11.14 30.72
C ASP A 78 16.26 11.42 31.29
N GLY A 79 16.14 12.40 32.18
CA GLY A 79 14.87 12.73 32.85
C GLY A 79 13.73 13.17 31.92
N ASN A 80 14.03 13.55 30.67
CA ASN A 80 13.02 13.95 29.70
C ASN A 80 12.36 12.73 29.03
N ARG A 81 13.17 11.78 28.56
CA ARG A 81 12.73 10.56 27.86
C ARG A 81 12.46 9.37 28.77
N ILE A 82 13.09 9.30 29.93
CA ILE A 82 13.06 8.11 30.77
C ILE A 82 12.08 8.34 31.92
N LYS A 83 10.94 7.65 31.87
CA LYS A 83 9.91 7.69 32.91
C LYS A 83 10.11 6.47 33.82
N PRO A 84 10.66 6.68 35.04
CA PRO A 84 11.09 5.59 35.90
C PRO A 84 9.92 4.71 36.36
N SER A 85 10.27 3.48 36.70
CA SER A 85 9.32 2.39 36.98
C SER A 85 8.36 2.71 38.13
N VAL A 86 7.16 2.15 38.07
CA VAL A 86 6.38 1.91 39.29
C VAL A 86 7.00 0.69 39.98
N ASN A 87 7.79 0.93 41.04
CA ASN A 87 8.41 -0.14 41.81
C ASN A 87 7.36 -0.87 42.65
N LEU A 88 7.20 -2.17 42.41
CA LEU A 88 6.39 -3.05 43.23
C LEU A 88 7.22 -3.45 44.47
N ASN A 89 6.78 -3.11 45.68
CA ASN A 89 7.52 -3.41 46.93
C ASN A 89 7.54 -4.92 47.24
N PHE A 90 8.50 -5.67 46.68
CA PHE A 90 8.76 -7.08 47.01
C PHE A 90 10.21 -7.25 47.52
N PRO A 91 10.51 -8.28 48.34
CA PRO A 91 11.84 -8.46 48.92
C PRO A 91 12.89 -8.64 47.81
N TRP A 92 13.78 -7.65 47.72
CA TRP A 92 14.81 -7.50 46.70
C TRP A 92 15.81 -8.67 46.71
N ASN A 93 16.17 -9.18 45.53
CA ASN A 93 17.40 -9.96 45.34
C ASN A 93 18.30 -9.23 44.34
N LEU A 94 19.39 -8.63 44.84
CA LEU A 94 20.34 -7.85 44.05
C LEU A 94 21.02 -8.68 42.95
N LYS A 95 21.10 -10.02 43.06
CA LYS A 95 21.76 -10.90 42.07
C LYS A 95 20.93 -11.22 40.81
N HIS A 96 19.66 -10.79 40.74
CA HIS A 96 18.73 -11.20 39.68
C HIS A 96 18.07 -10.00 38.97
N SER A 97 18.64 -8.80 39.10
CA SER A 97 18.12 -7.55 38.53
C SER A 97 18.83 -7.15 37.23
N GLU A 98 19.41 -8.12 36.51
CA GLU A 98 20.35 -7.84 35.41
C GLU A 98 19.72 -7.70 34.03
N HIS A 99 18.50 -8.21 33.85
CA HIS A 99 17.92 -8.46 32.53
C HIS A 99 17.20 -7.24 31.92
N GLY A 100 16.41 -6.52 32.71
CA GLY A 100 15.55 -5.44 32.23
C GLY A 100 16.34 -4.24 31.70
N THR A 101 17.48 -3.93 32.32
CA THR A 101 18.41 -2.88 31.85
C THR A 101 18.94 -3.20 30.45
N HIS A 102 19.35 -4.45 30.22
CA HIS A 102 19.87 -4.90 28.93
C HIS A 102 18.81 -4.81 27.83
N VAL A 103 17.61 -5.33 28.13
CA VAL A 103 16.43 -5.28 27.25
C VAL A 103 16.05 -3.85 26.90
N ALA A 104 15.97 -2.95 27.89
CA ALA A 104 15.69 -1.54 27.67
C ALA A 104 16.77 -0.85 26.82
N GLY A 105 18.04 -1.19 27.05
CA GLY A 105 19.17 -0.70 26.24
C GLY A 105 19.05 -1.05 24.76
N ILE A 106 18.61 -2.28 24.42
CA ILE A 106 18.44 -2.73 23.03
C ILE A 106 17.31 -1.94 22.35
N ALA A 107 16.19 -1.76 23.03
CA ALA A 107 15.03 -1.09 22.43
C ALA A 107 15.25 0.42 22.30
N VAL A 108 15.67 1.10 23.38
CA VAL A 108 15.58 2.57 23.53
C VAL A 108 16.81 3.24 24.13
N GLY A 109 17.90 2.50 24.32
CA GLY A 109 19.15 3.04 24.86
C GLY A 109 19.63 4.24 24.04
N ALA A 110 19.87 5.37 24.70
CA ALA A 110 20.29 6.60 24.06
C ALA A 110 21.68 6.47 23.41
N LYS A 111 21.87 7.18 22.29
CA LYS A 111 23.18 7.35 21.66
C LYS A 111 24.00 8.35 22.49
N VAL A 112 24.87 7.84 23.37
CA VAL A 112 25.70 8.65 24.28
C VAL A 112 26.99 9.14 23.58
N SER A 113 27.56 8.31 22.71
CA SER A 113 28.71 8.64 21.88
C SER A 113 28.70 7.81 20.59
N GLU A 114 29.55 8.16 19.62
CA GLU A 114 29.62 7.46 18.32
C GLU A 114 30.11 6.01 18.42
N ASN A 115 30.94 5.70 19.42
CA ASN A 115 31.61 4.39 19.54
C ASN A 115 30.92 3.44 20.54
N GLU A 116 29.77 3.82 21.08
CA GLU A 116 29.05 3.03 22.07
C GLU A 116 27.75 2.47 21.50
N PRO A 117 27.35 1.25 21.89
CA PRO A 117 26.10 0.67 21.42
C PRO A 117 24.91 1.47 21.93
N TYR A 118 23.91 1.63 21.06
CA TYR A 118 22.67 2.31 21.35
C TYR A 118 21.49 1.58 20.71
N GLY A 119 20.31 1.82 21.27
CA GLY A 119 19.10 1.09 20.95
C GLY A 119 18.62 1.31 19.52
N VAL A 120 17.74 0.42 19.07
CA VAL A 120 17.13 0.51 17.74
C VAL A 120 16.34 1.82 17.59
N ALA A 121 15.56 2.19 18.62
CA ALA A 121 14.79 3.43 18.70
C ALA A 121 15.35 4.35 19.79
N HIS A 122 16.60 4.81 19.59
CA HIS A 122 17.38 5.52 20.62
C HIS A 122 16.83 6.88 21.07
N GLU A 123 15.80 7.42 20.42
CA GLU A 123 15.08 8.63 20.86
C GLU A 123 13.66 8.37 21.38
N ALA A 124 13.19 7.11 21.44
CA ALA A 124 11.89 6.74 22.01
C ALA A 124 11.78 6.80 23.55
N THR A 125 10.69 7.36 24.07
CA THR A 125 10.44 7.53 25.52
C THR A 125 10.30 6.17 26.21
N LEU A 126 11.06 5.91 27.28
CA LEU A 126 11.02 4.67 28.05
C LEU A 126 10.00 4.77 29.19
N TYR A 127 9.14 3.75 29.30
CA TYR A 127 8.31 3.48 30.47
C TYR A 127 8.65 2.09 31.04
N GLY A 128 9.32 2.04 32.19
CA GLY A 128 9.64 0.76 32.83
C GLY A 128 8.49 0.22 33.70
N ILE A 129 8.25 -1.08 33.66
CA ILE A 129 7.46 -1.81 34.66
C ILE A 129 8.35 -2.89 35.24
N GLY A 130 8.94 -2.61 36.41
CA GLY A 130 9.82 -3.53 37.13
C GLY A 130 9.03 -4.63 37.85
N ILE A 131 9.16 -5.85 37.35
CA ILE A 131 8.61 -7.07 37.92
C ILE A 131 9.69 -7.76 38.74
N ASN A 132 9.44 -7.96 40.03
CA ASN A 132 10.40 -8.58 40.94
C ASN A 132 10.45 -10.09 40.80
N SER A 133 11.52 -10.69 41.29
CA SER A 133 11.67 -12.14 41.41
C SER A 133 11.69 -12.58 42.88
N ASN A 134 11.28 -13.82 43.14
CA ASN A 134 11.46 -14.42 44.45
C ASN A 134 12.92 -14.88 44.67
N ARG A 135 13.22 -15.42 45.86
CA ARG A 135 14.57 -15.91 46.19
C ARG A 135 15.10 -17.02 45.27
N ASN A 136 14.22 -17.68 44.51
CA ASN A 136 14.56 -18.72 43.54
C ASN A 136 14.61 -18.20 42.09
N GLY A 137 14.59 -16.87 41.89
CA GLY A 137 14.65 -16.24 40.56
C GLY A 137 13.35 -16.28 39.76
N GLN A 138 12.22 -16.71 40.34
CA GLN A 138 10.93 -16.76 39.65
C GLN A 138 10.26 -15.39 39.67
N MET A 139 9.81 -14.89 38.52
CA MET A 139 9.12 -13.61 38.42
C MET A 139 7.76 -13.63 39.13
N ILE A 140 7.50 -12.62 39.95
CA ILE A 140 6.24 -12.38 40.65
C ILE A 140 5.53 -11.24 39.93
N PHE A 141 4.50 -11.58 39.17
CA PHE A 141 3.70 -10.59 38.47
C PHE A 141 2.64 -9.96 39.39
N PRO A 142 2.31 -8.68 39.16
CA PRO A 142 1.20 -8.02 39.85
C PRO A 142 -0.13 -8.75 39.58
N ASP A 143 -1.09 -8.54 40.47
CA ASP A 143 -2.43 -9.07 40.23
C ASP A 143 -3.14 -8.32 39.09
N LYS A 144 -4.41 -8.68 38.82
CA LYS A 144 -5.18 -8.10 37.72
C LYS A 144 -5.37 -6.59 37.88
N ASP A 145 -5.79 -6.12 39.05
CA ASP A 145 -6.18 -4.73 39.26
C ASP A 145 -4.95 -3.83 39.23
N GLU A 146 -3.85 -4.30 39.80
CA GLU A 146 -2.55 -3.63 39.73
C GLU A 146 -1.98 -3.63 38.30
N SER A 147 -2.01 -4.75 37.57
CA SER A 147 -1.59 -4.80 36.16
C SER A 147 -2.36 -3.78 35.31
N ASN A 148 -3.68 -3.74 35.47
CA ASN A 148 -4.55 -2.80 34.75
C ASN A 148 -4.25 -1.34 35.14
N TYR A 149 -4.00 -1.06 36.42
CA TYR A 149 -3.62 0.28 36.88
C TYR A 149 -2.28 0.74 36.27
N LEU A 150 -1.26 -0.12 36.30
CA LEU A 150 0.07 0.16 35.76
C LEU A 150 0.02 0.49 34.26
N LEU A 151 -0.58 -0.41 33.48
CA LEU A 151 -0.62 -0.29 32.01
C LEU A 151 -1.45 0.92 31.55
N ASN A 152 -2.55 1.24 32.25
CA ASN A 152 -3.41 2.36 31.84
C ASN A 152 -2.80 3.74 32.08
N LYS A 153 -1.76 3.85 32.90
CA LYS A 153 -1.04 5.10 33.15
C LYS A 153 0.08 5.38 32.15
N LEU A 154 0.41 4.41 31.30
CA LEU A 154 1.48 4.54 30.34
C LEU A 154 0.97 5.20 29.05
N ASP A 155 1.69 6.22 28.60
CA ASP A 155 1.53 6.76 27.25
C ASP A 155 2.49 6.01 26.31
N VAL A 156 2.08 4.81 25.90
CA VAL A 156 2.90 3.88 25.12
C VAL A 156 2.20 3.46 23.84
N ARG A 157 2.99 3.28 22.79
CA ARG A 157 2.57 2.70 21.51
C ARG A 157 2.99 1.24 21.38
N VAL A 158 4.10 0.87 22.01
CA VAL A 158 4.74 -0.45 21.92
C VAL A 158 5.13 -0.91 23.32
N ILE A 159 4.94 -2.19 23.64
CA ILE A 159 5.35 -2.79 24.91
C ILE A 159 6.18 -4.05 24.64
N ASN A 160 7.37 -4.14 25.22
CA ASN A 160 8.22 -5.31 25.19
C ASN A 160 7.98 -6.23 26.40
N ASN A 161 7.96 -7.54 26.14
CA ASN A 161 7.78 -8.59 27.14
C ASN A 161 8.80 -9.71 26.89
N SER A 162 9.96 -9.62 27.55
CA SER A 162 11.05 -10.59 27.42
C SER A 162 10.99 -11.66 28.52
N TRP A 163 9.81 -12.27 28.67
CA TRP A 163 9.51 -13.30 29.68
C TRP A 163 8.43 -14.26 29.17
N GLY A 164 8.30 -15.43 29.79
CA GLY A 164 7.29 -16.41 29.42
C GLY A 164 7.22 -17.59 30.38
N SER A 165 6.17 -18.40 30.26
CA SER A 165 6.04 -19.65 31.02
C SER A 165 6.64 -20.85 30.29
N LEU A 166 6.97 -21.90 31.04
CA LEU A 166 7.41 -23.19 30.50
C LEU A 166 6.22 -24.11 30.12
N ALA A 167 5.23 -23.52 29.45
CA ALA A 167 4.02 -24.19 28.99
C ALA A 167 3.82 -23.92 27.50
N TYR A 168 3.50 -24.96 26.73
CA TYR A 168 3.45 -24.97 25.26
C TYR A 168 2.12 -25.58 24.79
N PRO A 169 1.01 -24.86 24.96
CA PRO A 169 -0.33 -25.43 24.75
C PRO A 169 -0.60 -25.76 23.28
N LEU A 170 0.07 -25.10 22.32
CA LEU A 170 -0.01 -25.37 20.88
C LEU A 170 0.57 -26.73 20.44
N ILE A 171 1.21 -27.46 21.36
CA ILE A 171 1.61 -28.85 21.16
C ILE A 171 1.22 -29.73 22.35
N ASN A 172 0.37 -29.24 23.26
CA ASN A 172 0.02 -29.88 24.53
C ASN A 172 1.23 -30.32 25.37
N LYS A 173 2.29 -29.50 25.49
CA LYS A 173 3.47 -29.83 26.30
C LYS A 173 3.75 -28.81 27.39
N GLN A 174 4.44 -29.23 28.43
CA GLN A 174 5.00 -28.36 29.46
C GLN A 174 6.28 -28.96 30.02
N ILE A 175 7.12 -28.10 30.58
CA ILE A 175 8.35 -28.55 31.22
C ILE A 175 8.19 -28.42 32.74
N ARG A 176 8.43 -29.53 33.44
CA ARG A 176 8.41 -29.60 34.90
C ARG A 176 9.56 -30.48 35.37
N ASN A 177 10.35 -29.98 36.33
CA ASN A 177 11.50 -30.70 36.88
C ASN A 177 12.45 -31.23 35.78
N TYR A 178 12.75 -30.40 34.78
CA TYR A 178 13.60 -30.76 33.62
C TYR A 178 13.05 -31.92 32.77
N LEU A 179 11.73 -32.17 32.81
CA LEU A 179 11.08 -33.17 31.97
C LEU A 179 9.99 -32.51 31.13
N ILE A 180 9.95 -32.85 29.83
CA ILE A 180 8.83 -32.53 28.96
C ILE A 180 7.68 -33.52 29.22
N THR A 181 6.51 -32.99 29.53
CA THR A 181 5.31 -33.77 29.88
C THR A 181 4.09 -33.16 29.21
N ASP A 182 2.99 -33.89 29.18
CA ASP A 182 1.74 -33.33 28.65
C ASP A 182 1.24 -32.18 29.53
N TYR A 183 0.83 -31.09 28.88
CA TYR A 183 0.29 -29.90 29.56
C TYR A 183 -1.05 -30.23 30.21
N SER A 184 -1.91 -30.90 29.45
CA SER A 184 -3.20 -31.42 29.90
C SER A 184 -3.33 -32.91 29.57
N LYS A 185 -4.03 -33.64 30.45
CA LYS A 185 -4.32 -35.07 30.25
C LYS A 185 -5.30 -35.32 29.11
N ASP A 186 -6.11 -34.32 28.79
CA ASP A 186 -7.22 -34.40 27.85
C ASP A 186 -6.83 -33.96 26.43
N GLY A 187 -5.58 -33.51 26.23
CA GLY A 187 -5.07 -33.03 24.95
C GLY A 187 -4.98 -31.51 24.84
N PHE A 188 -5.39 -30.95 23.71
CA PHE A 188 -5.37 -29.50 23.47
C PHE A 188 -6.39 -28.77 24.33
N VAL A 189 -5.96 -27.69 24.98
CA VAL A 189 -6.79 -26.92 25.89
C VAL A 189 -7.44 -25.76 25.11
N GLY A 190 -8.77 -25.69 25.11
CA GLY A 190 -9.50 -24.63 24.41
C GLY A 190 -9.27 -23.22 24.98
N TYR A 191 -9.62 -22.19 24.20
CA TYR A 191 -9.34 -20.78 24.49
C TYR A 191 -9.68 -20.34 25.92
N SER A 192 -10.83 -20.80 26.45
CA SER A 192 -11.34 -20.35 27.74
C SER A 192 -10.41 -20.69 28.90
N ASN A 193 -9.73 -21.83 28.82
CA ASN A 193 -8.77 -22.28 29.83
C ASN A 193 -7.40 -21.63 29.59
N ILE A 194 -6.93 -21.55 28.34
CA ILE A 194 -5.63 -20.90 28.03
C ILE A 194 -5.61 -19.42 28.42
N ILE A 195 -6.65 -18.67 28.04
CA ILE A 195 -6.75 -17.24 28.39
C ILE A 195 -6.90 -17.08 29.90
N LYS A 196 -7.66 -17.94 30.57
CA LYS A 196 -7.86 -17.87 32.03
C LYS A 196 -6.58 -18.19 32.82
N ASP A 197 -5.80 -19.16 32.36
CA ASP A 197 -4.57 -19.62 32.99
C ASP A 197 -3.35 -18.78 32.60
N ALA A 198 -3.49 -17.87 31.62
CA ALA A 198 -2.48 -16.88 31.28
C ALA A 198 -2.20 -15.93 32.45
N ASN A 199 -0.99 -15.38 32.49
CA ASN A 199 -0.60 -14.42 33.51
C ASN A 199 -1.58 -13.21 33.55
N PRO A 200 -1.95 -12.68 34.73
CA PRO A 200 -2.74 -11.44 34.82
C PRO A 200 -2.22 -10.31 33.93
N MET A 201 -0.89 -10.10 33.89
CA MET A 201 -0.26 -9.13 33.01
C MET A 201 -0.52 -9.45 31.53
N SER A 202 -0.34 -10.69 31.09
CA SER A 202 -0.62 -11.12 29.70
C SER A 202 -2.07 -10.85 29.29
N ARG A 203 -3.04 -11.05 30.21
CA ARG A 203 -4.45 -10.77 29.94
C ARG A 203 -4.75 -9.29 29.79
N GLU A 204 -4.16 -8.44 30.63
CA GLU A 204 -4.34 -6.98 30.52
C GLU A 204 -3.60 -6.41 29.30
N LEU A 205 -2.45 -6.98 28.91
CA LEU A 205 -1.78 -6.66 27.64
C LEU A 205 -2.66 -7.05 26.44
N ALA A 206 -3.27 -8.24 26.45
CA ALA A 206 -4.19 -8.67 25.39
C ALA A 206 -5.41 -7.74 25.30
N LYS A 207 -5.90 -7.24 26.43
CA LYS A 207 -6.97 -6.23 26.48
C LYS A 207 -6.52 -4.91 25.87
N LEU A 208 -5.34 -4.42 26.25
CA LEU A 208 -4.74 -3.20 25.71
C LEU A 208 -4.52 -3.29 24.19
N ALA A 209 -4.05 -4.43 23.70
CA ALA A 209 -3.87 -4.71 22.29
C ALA A 209 -5.19 -4.64 21.51
N LYS A 210 -6.28 -5.16 22.09
CA LYS A 210 -7.61 -5.14 21.46
C LYS A 210 -8.30 -3.78 21.52
N GLU A 211 -8.28 -3.13 22.68
CA GLU A 211 -9.06 -1.93 22.96
C GLU A 211 -8.33 -0.64 22.56
N LYS A 212 -7.05 -0.52 22.92
CA LYS A 212 -6.25 0.68 22.66
C LYS A 212 -5.30 0.54 21.49
N LYS A 213 -5.22 -0.66 20.87
CA LYS A 213 -4.35 -0.95 19.73
C LYS A 213 -2.88 -0.65 20.03
N VAL A 214 -2.43 -0.93 21.25
CA VAL A 214 -1.01 -0.87 21.65
C VAL A 214 -0.38 -2.21 21.31
N ILE A 215 0.76 -2.20 20.60
CA ILE A 215 1.41 -3.45 20.21
C ILE A 215 2.16 -4.06 21.39
N SER A 216 1.97 -5.36 21.63
CA SER A 216 2.76 -6.15 22.58
C SER A 216 3.71 -7.08 21.83
N VAL A 217 5.00 -6.96 22.11
CA VAL A 217 6.06 -7.79 21.52
C VAL A 217 6.56 -8.76 22.58
N PHE A 218 6.45 -10.05 22.32
CA PHE A 218 6.81 -11.12 23.24
C PHE A 218 7.99 -11.94 22.72
N ALA A 219 8.90 -12.29 23.63
CA ALA A 219 9.87 -13.34 23.37
C ALA A 219 9.17 -14.71 23.23
N SER A 220 9.60 -15.55 22.27
CA SER A 220 9.00 -16.88 22.06
C SER A 220 9.37 -17.90 23.14
N GLY A 221 10.46 -17.65 23.87
CA GLY A 221 10.99 -18.49 24.94
C GLY A 221 12.27 -19.22 24.52
N ASN A 222 13.07 -19.61 25.53
CA ASN A 222 14.42 -20.18 25.35
C ASN A 222 14.49 -21.68 25.71
N GLY A 223 13.37 -22.39 25.63
CA GLY A 223 13.26 -23.79 26.07
C GLY A 223 13.66 -24.82 25.01
N GLY A 224 14.05 -24.41 23.80
CA GLY A 224 14.36 -25.31 22.69
C GLY A 224 13.14 -26.05 22.14
N VAL A 225 11.92 -25.54 22.38
CA VAL A 225 10.67 -26.22 22.01
C VAL A 225 10.18 -25.78 20.64
N ILE A 226 9.56 -26.69 19.89
CA ILE A 226 9.06 -26.40 18.53
C ILE A 226 7.87 -25.42 18.46
N ALA A 227 7.33 -25.02 19.61
CA ALA A 227 6.22 -24.09 19.74
C ALA A 227 6.53 -23.00 20.78
N PRO A 228 5.91 -21.81 20.69
CA PRO A 228 6.16 -20.72 21.62
C PRO A 228 5.57 -20.98 23.01
N ALA A 229 6.10 -20.26 23.99
CA ALA A 229 5.58 -20.22 25.36
C ALA A 229 4.16 -19.66 25.42
N ARG A 230 3.32 -20.20 26.31
CA ARG A 230 1.87 -19.90 26.42
C ARG A 230 1.55 -18.42 26.33
N ASP A 231 2.28 -17.59 27.08
CA ASP A 231 1.99 -16.16 27.21
C ASP A 231 2.09 -15.41 25.87
N SER A 232 2.97 -15.84 24.95
CA SER A 232 3.07 -15.23 23.62
C SER A 232 2.06 -15.78 22.61
N THR A 233 1.35 -16.87 22.93
CA THR A 233 0.46 -17.59 22.02
C THR A 233 -1.01 -17.18 22.07
N LEU A 234 -1.37 -16.20 22.91
CA LEU A 234 -2.77 -15.79 23.08
C LEU A 234 -3.50 -15.47 21.75
N PRO A 235 -2.85 -14.84 20.74
CA PRO A 235 -3.51 -14.59 19.45
C PRO A 235 -3.93 -15.85 18.69
N SER A 236 -3.32 -17.02 18.94
CA SER A 236 -3.78 -18.28 18.33
C SER A 236 -5.12 -18.76 18.91
N TYR A 237 -5.48 -18.31 20.12
CA TYR A 237 -6.71 -18.69 20.81
C TYR A 237 -7.81 -17.62 20.73
N ASP A 238 -7.43 -16.35 20.52
CA ASP A 238 -8.32 -15.22 20.25
C ASP A 238 -7.75 -14.36 19.12
N GLU A 239 -8.22 -14.59 17.89
CA GLU A 239 -7.71 -13.93 16.68
C GLU A 239 -8.12 -12.45 16.57
N SER A 240 -8.85 -11.92 17.56
CA SER A 240 -9.05 -10.48 17.68
C SER A 240 -7.83 -9.75 18.27
N ILE A 241 -6.87 -10.47 18.86
CA ILE A 241 -5.61 -9.91 19.40
C ILE A 241 -4.59 -9.75 18.27
N ARG A 242 -4.69 -8.66 17.51
CA ARG A 242 -3.82 -8.43 16.32
C ARG A 242 -2.61 -7.53 16.60
N ALA A 243 -2.66 -6.66 17.59
CA ALA A 243 -1.53 -5.81 17.99
C ALA A 243 -0.54 -6.62 18.87
N TRP A 244 -0.01 -7.70 18.32
CA TRP A 244 0.78 -8.70 19.03
C TRP A 244 1.84 -9.31 18.12
N LEU A 245 3.05 -9.49 18.64
CA LEU A 245 4.17 -10.14 17.96
C LEU A 245 4.84 -11.16 18.89
N ASN A 246 5.27 -12.27 18.30
CA ASN A 246 6.04 -13.32 18.96
C ASN A 246 7.40 -13.47 18.27
N VAL A 247 8.48 -13.34 19.03
CA VAL A 247 9.82 -13.12 18.47
C VAL A 247 10.75 -14.26 18.86
N GLY A 248 11.23 -14.98 17.84
CA GLY A 248 12.28 -15.98 17.98
C GLY A 248 13.67 -15.38 17.78
N ASN A 249 14.69 -16.11 18.22
CA ASN A 249 16.07 -15.68 18.17
C ASN A 249 16.74 -16.19 16.90
N GLN A 250 17.40 -15.29 16.17
CA GLN A 250 18.30 -15.60 15.08
C GLN A 250 19.74 -15.24 15.45
N ASN A 251 20.67 -16.09 15.04
CA ASN A 251 22.09 -15.77 15.10
C ASN A 251 22.54 -15.11 13.80
N ALA A 252 23.10 -13.90 13.88
CA ALA A 252 23.62 -13.21 12.70
C ALA A 252 24.90 -13.85 12.14
N PHE A 253 25.73 -14.49 12.98
CA PHE A 253 27.00 -15.11 12.55
C PHE A 253 26.81 -16.43 11.82
N ASN A 254 25.66 -17.05 12.04
CA ASN A 254 25.26 -18.27 11.34
C ASN A 254 24.35 -17.95 10.14
N THR A 255 24.40 -16.71 9.65
CA THR A 255 23.64 -16.27 8.48
C THR A 255 24.52 -15.59 7.46
N ILE A 256 24.25 -15.88 6.19
CA ILE A 256 24.82 -15.15 5.06
C ILE A 256 23.68 -14.42 4.38
N LYS A 257 23.77 -13.09 4.31
CA LYS A 257 22.86 -12.27 3.51
C LYS A 257 23.47 -12.13 2.12
N GLU A 258 22.84 -12.78 1.15
CA GLU A 258 23.28 -12.80 -0.24
C GLU A 258 23.01 -11.45 -0.94
N LYS A 259 23.69 -11.22 -2.07
CA LYS A 259 23.52 -9.97 -2.86
C LYS A 259 22.09 -9.73 -3.35
N ASP A 260 21.29 -10.80 -3.53
CA ASP A 260 19.89 -10.71 -3.93
C ASP A 260 18.93 -10.46 -2.74
N GLY A 261 19.49 -10.33 -1.55
CA GLY A 261 18.80 -10.13 -0.28
C GLY A 261 18.27 -11.40 0.36
N SER A 262 18.47 -12.59 -0.23
CA SER A 262 18.14 -13.86 0.44
C SER A 262 19.06 -14.10 1.65
N ILE A 263 18.57 -14.84 2.65
CA ILE A 263 19.31 -15.15 3.87
C ILE A 263 19.50 -16.65 3.94
N THR A 264 20.75 -17.09 3.87
CA THR A 264 21.15 -18.47 4.07
C THR A 264 21.45 -18.70 5.55
N LEU A 265 20.74 -19.64 6.19
CA LEU A 265 21.04 -20.08 7.54
C LEU A 265 22.01 -21.24 7.48
N ILE A 266 23.19 -21.06 8.05
CA ILE A 266 24.16 -22.13 8.21
C ILE A 266 23.71 -22.99 9.41
N GLY A 267 23.65 -24.31 9.21
CA GLY A 267 23.17 -25.27 10.24
C GLY A 267 24.28 -25.76 11.19
N GLU A 268 25.45 -25.13 11.16
CA GLU A 268 26.63 -25.54 11.90
C GLU A 268 26.62 -24.95 13.32
N HIS A 269 27.06 -25.73 14.31
CA HIS A 269 27.08 -25.29 15.71
C HIS A 269 28.41 -24.66 16.14
N ASP A 270 29.52 -25.03 15.49
CA ASP A 270 30.80 -24.32 15.67
C ASP A 270 30.80 -23.07 14.78
N ILE A 271 30.89 -21.89 15.39
CA ILE A 271 30.94 -20.62 14.70
C ILE A 271 32.37 -20.10 14.74
N VAL A 272 32.86 -19.70 13.57
CA VAL A 272 34.13 -18.99 13.42
C VAL A 272 33.85 -17.70 12.66
N PHE A 273 33.92 -16.57 13.34
CA PHE A 273 33.84 -15.25 12.74
C PHE A 273 35.25 -14.68 12.59
N LYS A 274 35.61 -14.21 11.39
CA LYS A 274 36.95 -13.72 11.06
C LYS A 274 36.89 -12.35 10.40
N THR A 275 37.76 -11.47 10.85
CA THR A 275 38.16 -10.23 10.19
C THR A 275 39.68 -10.26 9.99
N ASP A 276 40.24 -9.28 9.27
CA ASP A 276 41.69 -9.22 9.03
C ASP A 276 42.52 -9.16 10.33
N ASP A 277 41.96 -8.58 11.40
CA ASP A 277 42.65 -8.36 12.68
C ASP A 277 42.14 -9.24 13.84
N PHE A 278 41.06 -10.01 13.64
CA PHE A 278 40.35 -10.68 14.74
C PHE A 278 39.62 -11.96 14.31
N GLU A 279 39.82 -13.04 15.06
CA GLU A 279 39.10 -14.32 14.91
C GLU A 279 38.35 -14.66 16.21
N PHE A 280 37.02 -14.75 16.13
CA PHE A 280 36.14 -15.16 17.21
C PHE A 280 35.62 -16.57 16.97
N LYS A 281 35.84 -17.46 17.93
CA LYS A 281 35.29 -18.82 17.91
C LYS A 281 34.30 -18.99 19.04
N THR A 282 33.09 -19.42 18.71
CA THR A 282 32.04 -19.65 19.68
C THR A 282 31.15 -20.82 19.25
N LYS A 283 30.25 -21.24 20.13
CA LYS A 283 29.25 -22.27 19.85
C LYS A 283 27.88 -21.62 19.73
N ASP A 284 27.12 -21.96 18.68
CA ASP A 284 25.73 -21.50 18.53
C ASP A 284 24.83 -22.21 19.53
N THR A 285 24.49 -21.52 20.60
CA THR A 285 23.46 -21.96 21.57
C THR A 285 22.12 -21.27 21.33
N SER A 286 22.04 -20.30 20.43
CA SER A 286 20.81 -19.55 20.15
C SER A 286 19.81 -20.32 19.29
N LEU A 287 20.27 -20.97 18.23
CA LEU A 287 19.39 -21.74 17.35
C LEU A 287 18.83 -22.98 18.07
N SER A 288 19.63 -23.58 18.96
CA SER A 288 19.25 -24.76 19.73
C SER A 288 18.29 -24.46 20.89
N SER A 289 18.38 -23.28 21.50
CA SER A 289 17.52 -22.88 22.63
C SER A 289 16.30 -22.04 22.25
N SER A 290 16.28 -21.34 21.12
CA SER A 290 15.09 -20.57 20.71
C SER A 290 13.89 -21.48 20.48
N ASN A 291 12.72 -21.10 20.99
CA ASN A 291 11.48 -21.76 20.59
C ASN A 291 11.12 -21.40 19.14
N SER A 292 10.51 -22.36 18.42
CA SER A 292 9.92 -22.18 17.08
C SER A 292 8.43 -21.83 17.17
N PHE A 293 7.75 -21.76 16.03
CA PHE A 293 6.44 -21.12 15.86
C PHE A 293 5.33 -22.07 15.42
N LYS A 294 5.45 -23.37 15.69
CA LYS A 294 4.38 -24.34 15.39
C LYS A 294 3.06 -23.88 16.02
N GLY A 295 2.03 -23.70 15.19
CA GLY A 295 0.71 -23.19 15.60
C GLY A 295 0.60 -21.68 15.85
N ALA A 296 1.64 -20.89 15.60
CA ALA A 296 1.72 -19.46 15.91
C ALA A 296 2.29 -18.59 14.77
N THR A 297 2.24 -19.07 13.52
CA THR A 297 2.98 -18.45 12.41
C THR A 297 2.48 -17.05 12.04
N ASN A 298 1.18 -16.77 12.17
CA ASN A 298 0.53 -15.51 11.75
C ASN A 298 1.02 -14.24 12.46
N TYR A 299 1.72 -14.36 13.58
CA TYR A 299 2.19 -13.22 14.37
C TYR A 299 3.63 -13.42 14.86
N SER A 300 4.37 -14.33 14.22
CA SER A 300 5.74 -14.67 14.62
C SER A 300 6.77 -14.21 13.60
N LEU A 301 7.95 -13.78 14.05
CA LEU A 301 9.11 -13.50 13.20
C LEU A 301 10.42 -13.72 13.97
N LEU A 302 11.53 -13.81 13.25
CA LEU A 302 12.87 -13.91 13.83
C LEU A 302 13.55 -12.54 13.92
N ALA A 303 14.33 -12.31 14.96
CA ALA A 303 15.23 -11.16 15.05
C ALA A 303 16.56 -11.56 15.70
N PRO A 304 17.65 -10.81 15.47
CA PRO A 304 18.93 -11.11 16.09
C PRO A 304 18.85 -11.08 17.61
N GLY A 305 19.39 -12.10 18.27
CA GLY A 305 19.39 -12.20 19.72
C GLY A 305 20.55 -13.01 20.27
N TYR A 306 21.63 -13.17 19.51
CA TYR A 306 22.85 -13.87 19.94
C TYR A 306 23.98 -12.88 20.22
N GLN A 307 24.51 -12.89 21.44
CA GLN A 307 25.60 -12.03 21.91
C GLN A 307 25.39 -10.54 21.63
N ILE A 308 24.18 -10.06 21.91
CA ILE A 308 23.80 -8.67 21.72
C ILE A 308 24.41 -7.83 22.83
N LEU A 309 25.32 -6.92 22.47
CA LEU A 309 25.94 -5.98 23.39
C LEU A 309 24.96 -4.85 23.76
N SER A 310 24.63 -4.70 25.04
CA SER A 310 23.70 -3.67 25.52
C SER A 310 24.00 -3.25 26.96
N ALA A 311 23.23 -2.30 27.48
CA ALA A 311 23.41 -1.67 28.79
C ALA A 311 23.51 -2.70 29.93
N ASN A 312 24.55 -2.57 30.75
CA ASN A 312 24.79 -3.44 31.88
C ASN A 312 24.03 -2.93 33.12
N ALA A 313 23.20 -3.79 33.72
CA ALA A 313 22.47 -3.47 34.94
C ALA A 313 23.37 -3.24 36.16
N ASP A 314 24.56 -3.82 36.18
CA ASP A 314 25.49 -3.72 37.30
C ASP A 314 26.39 -2.48 37.25
N TYR A 315 26.26 -1.65 36.23
CA TYR A 315 26.98 -0.39 36.12
C TYR A 315 26.75 0.50 37.36
N LYS A 316 27.83 0.82 38.08
CA LYS A 316 27.85 1.65 39.30
C LYS A 316 26.92 1.15 40.41
N LYS A 317 26.75 -0.16 40.53
CA LYS A 317 25.98 -0.76 41.62
C LYS A 317 26.89 -1.00 42.82
N GLU A 318 26.57 -0.42 43.97
CA GLU A 318 27.27 -0.67 45.23
C GLU A 318 26.70 -1.94 45.88
N TYR A 319 27.54 -2.96 46.12
CA TYR A 319 27.15 -4.18 46.82
C TYR A 319 27.51 -4.10 48.31
N GLU A 320 26.56 -4.39 49.20
CA GLU A 320 26.75 -4.35 50.67
C GLU A 320 27.69 -5.44 51.23
N TYR A 321 28.17 -6.40 50.43
CA TYR A 321 28.98 -7.52 50.93
C TYR A 321 30.03 -8.04 49.91
N GLY A 322 31.23 -7.46 49.93
CA GLY A 322 32.54 -8.11 49.78
C GLY A 322 32.96 -8.83 48.48
N ASP A 323 32.06 -9.29 47.61
CA ASP A 323 32.43 -10.03 46.40
C ASP A 323 32.54 -9.08 45.20
N LYS A 324 33.76 -8.62 44.91
CA LYS A 324 34.09 -7.76 43.76
C LYS A 324 33.84 -8.50 42.43
N ILE A 325 32.80 -8.12 41.70
CA ILE A 325 32.62 -8.44 40.28
C ILE A 325 32.82 -7.14 39.51
N ASN A 326 33.84 -7.03 38.66
CA ASN A 326 34.24 -5.85 37.84
C ASN A 326 33.14 -4.75 37.68
N GLU A 327 33.05 -3.85 38.68
CA GLU A 327 31.86 -3.06 39.04
C GLU A 327 31.58 -1.84 38.12
N ASN A 328 32.21 -1.78 36.94
CA ASN A 328 32.27 -0.56 36.10
C ASN A 328 32.05 -0.78 34.60
N GLU A 329 31.82 -2.02 34.11
CA GLU A 329 31.56 -2.24 32.69
C GLU A 329 30.20 -1.69 32.30
N LYS A 330 30.20 -0.75 31.33
CA LYS A 330 28.98 -0.08 30.86
C LYS A 330 28.09 -1.01 30.02
N PHE A 331 28.67 -1.93 29.26
CA PHE A 331 27.91 -2.79 28.35
C PHE A 331 28.30 -4.26 28.51
N ILE A 332 27.33 -5.16 28.35
CA ILE A 332 27.51 -6.61 28.48
C ILE A 332 26.77 -7.34 27.33
N PRO A 333 27.36 -8.40 26.72
CA PRO A 333 26.68 -9.20 25.72
C PRO A 333 25.75 -10.24 26.38
N MET A 334 24.53 -10.40 25.83
CA MET A 334 23.59 -11.45 26.25
C MET A 334 22.95 -12.15 25.04
N THR A 335 22.49 -13.38 25.25
CA THR A 335 21.84 -14.21 24.22
C THR A 335 20.45 -14.67 24.67
N GLY A 336 19.46 -14.57 23.77
CA GLY A 336 18.13 -15.15 23.96
C GLY A 336 17.06 -14.50 23.10
N THR A 337 15.88 -15.12 23.06
CA THR A 337 14.66 -14.49 22.51
C THR A 337 14.32 -13.19 23.25
N SER A 338 14.76 -13.07 24.50
CA SER A 338 14.71 -11.84 25.30
C SER A 338 15.49 -10.66 24.73
N MET A 339 16.55 -10.91 23.94
CA MET A 339 17.33 -9.88 23.26
C MET A 339 16.82 -9.62 21.84
N ALA A 340 16.19 -10.63 21.22
CA ALA A 340 15.54 -10.48 19.91
C ALA A 340 14.25 -9.64 19.98
N ALA A 341 13.40 -9.88 20.98
CA ALA A 341 12.15 -9.13 21.19
C ALA A 341 12.35 -7.59 21.24
N PRO A 342 13.32 -7.03 22.00
CA PRO A 342 13.52 -5.59 22.05
C PRO A 342 14.07 -4.99 20.75
N MET A 343 14.71 -5.77 19.87
CA MET A 343 15.03 -5.29 18.52
C MET A 343 13.75 -5.02 17.71
N VAL A 344 12.79 -5.93 17.79
CA VAL A 344 11.48 -5.80 17.12
C VAL A 344 10.66 -4.69 17.77
N THR A 345 10.72 -4.54 19.09
CA THR A 345 10.09 -3.42 19.82
C THR A 345 10.61 -2.08 19.32
N GLY A 346 11.94 -1.93 19.20
CA GLY A 346 12.51 -0.69 18.65
C GLY A 346 12.10 -0.47 17.20
N ALA A 347 12.12 -1.49 16.34
CA ALA A 347 11.64 -1.38 14.97
C ALA A 347 10.16 -0.97 14.89
N ALA A 348 9.30 -1.49 15.77
CA ALA A 348 7.91 -1.07 15.88
C ALA A 348 7.78 0.41 16.25
N ALA A 349 8.64 0.93 17.12
CA ALA A 349 8.68 2.35 17.46
C ALA A 349 9.12 3.21 16.27
N LEU A 350 10.11 2.77 15.48
CA LEU A 350 10.51 3.46 14.24
C LEU A 350 9.36 3.53 13.22
N VAL A 351 8.63 2.42 13.02
CA VAL A 351 7.44 2.37 12.16
C VAL A 351 6.32 3.28 12.69
N ALA A 352 6.11 3.29 14.01
CA ALA A 352 5.11 4.16 14.66
C ALA A 352 5.44 5.65 14.49
N GLN A 353 6.72 6.03 14.52
CA GLN A 353 7.16 7.40 14.23
C GLN A 353 6.93 7.75 12.76
N LYS A 354 7.30 6.87 11.84
CA LYS A 354 7.17 7.13 10.39
C LYS A 354 5.71 7.21 9.94
N TYR A 355 4.87 6.33 10.46
CA TYR A 355 3.46 6.25 10.10
C TYR A 355 2.58 6.51 11.33
N LYS A 356 2.60 7.76 11.81
CA LYS A 356 1.89 8.21 13.04
C LYS A 356 0.39 7.85 13.06
N PHE A 357 -0.23 7.67 11.89
CA PHE A 357 -1.64 7.28 11.77
C PHE A 357 -1.92 5.78 12.00
N LEU A 358 -0.94 4.90 11.78
CA LEU A 358 -1.12 3.46 11.95
C LEU A 358 -1.34 3.10 13.42
N ASP A 359 -2.29 2.20 13.66
CA ASP A 359 -2.49 1.60 14.97
C ASP A 359 -1.56 0.39 15.19
N GLY A 360 -1.57 -0.20 16.38
CA GLY A 360 -0.69 -1.32 16.71
C GLY A 360 -0.97 -2.61 15.92
N GLU A 361 -2.19 -2.83 15.43
CA GLU A 361 -2.48 -3.98 14.54
C GLU A 361 -1.76 -3.79 13.22
N GLN A 362 -1.85 -2.59 12.66
CA GLN A 362 -1.24 -2.25 11.39
C GLN A 362 0.29 -2.15 11.47
N ILE A 363 0.85 -1.68 12.60
CA ILE A 363 2.30 -1.70 12.83
C ILE A 363 2.82 -3.14 12.88
N ALA A 364 2.09 -4.04 13.56
CA ALA A 364 2.42 -5.47 13.57
C ALA A 364 2.36 -6.05 12.15
N ASP A 365 1.31 -5.73 11.38
CA ASP A 365 1.15 -6.17 10.00
C ASP A 365 2.29 -5.67 9.10
N VAL A 366 2.75 -4.42 9.25
CA VAL A 366 3.92 -3.91 8.52
C VAL A 366 5.14 -4.77 8.82
N LEU A 367 5.52 -4.95 10.08
CA LEU A 367 6.70 -5.73 10.46
C LEU A 367 6.64 -7.19 9.98
N LEU A 368 5.47 -7.82 10.11
CA LEU A 368 5.26 -9.22 9.71
C LEU A 368 5.28 -9.39 8.19
N THR A 369 4.67 -8.48 7.45
CA THR A 369 4.56 -8.62 5.99
C THR A 369 5.85 -8.26 5.28
N THR A 370 6.65 -7.37 5.87
CA THR A 370 7.96 -6.96 5.32
C THR A 370 9.10 -7.86 5.73
N ALA A 371 8.97 -8.66 6.80
CA ALA A 371 9.96 -9.65 7.20
C ALA A 371 10.46 -10.48 6.01
N ASN A 372 11.76 -10.76 6.00
CA ASN A 372 12.43 -11.40 4.89
C ASN A 372 12.16 -12.91 4.89
N LYS A 373 11.31 -13.33 3.95
CA LYS A 373 10.89 -14.73 3.73
C LYS A 373 11.78 -15.49 2.74
N LYS A 374 12.75 -14.84 2.11
CA LYS A 374 13.67 -15.50 1.17
C LYS A 374 14.78 -16.20 1.97
N LEU A 375 14.45 -17.34 2.56
CA LEU A 375 15.34 -18.09 3.43
C LEU A 375 15.84 -19.35 2.75
N ASN A 376 17.15 -19.58 2.79
CA ASN A 376 17.76 -20.86 2.47
C ASN A 376 18.08 -21.57 3.79
N LEU A 377 17.16 -22.43 4.24
CA LEU A 377 17.29 -23.16 5.50
C LEU A 377 18.19 -24.41 5.34
N PRO A 378 18.84 -24.89 6.41
CA PRO A 378 19.47 -26.21 6.40
C PRO A 378 18.42 -27.32 6.31
N ASP A 379 18.80 -28.50 5.81
CA ASP A 379 17.90 -29.66 5.70
C ASP A 379 17.38 -30.12 7.07
N VAL A 380 18.27 -30.10 8.07
CA VAL A 380 18.02 -30.57 9.44
C VAL A 380 18.57 -29.56 10.44
N VAL A 381 17.86 -29.36 11.54
CA VAL A 381 18.32 -28.64 12.73
C VAL A 381 18.03 -29.43 14.00
N VAL A 382 18.79 -29.19 15.06
CA VAL A 382 18.56 -29.78 16.38
C VAL A 382 18.23 -28.70 17.38
N LYS A 383 17.19 -28.93 18.19
CA LYS A 383 16.89 -28.10 19.36
C LYS A 383 17.09 -28.90 20.64
N ALA A 384 17.77 -28.28 21.60
CA ALA A 384 18.05 -28.88 22.89
C ALA A 384 17.02 -28.35 23.90
N ILE A 385 16.17 -29.24 24.40
CA ILE A 385 15.08 -28.87 25.30
C ILE A 385 15.68 -28.64 26.69
N GLU A 386 15.58 -27.42 27.20
CA GLU A 386 16.24 -26.98 28.46
C GLU A 386 17.72 -27.37 28.50
N ASN A 387 18.49 -26.85 27.56
CA ASN A 387 19.93 -27.17 27.40
C ASN A 387 20.22 -28.67 27.20
N GLY A 388 19.20 -29.45 26.82
CA GLY A 388 19.31 -30.89 26.57
C GLY A 388 18.93 -31.77 27.76
N ASP A 389 18.62 -31.19 28.93
CA ASP A 389 18.21 -31.95 30.12
C ASP A 389 16.84 -32.62 29.91
N ALA A 390 15.94 -31.94 29.22
CA ALA A 390 14.58 -32.42 28.95
C ALA A 390 14.45 -33.16 27.60
N GLY A 391 15.55 -33.32 26.86
CA GLY A 391 15.61 -34.04 25.58
C GLY A 391 15.92 -33.15 24.38
N TYR A 392 15.58 -33.64 23.18
CA TYR A 392 15.95 -33.02 21.91
C TYR A 392 14.83 -33.12 20.89
N TYR A 393 14.74 -32.12 20.02
CA TYR A 393 14.04 -32.23 18.75
C TYR A 393 15.04 -32.32 17.60
N VAL A 394 14.86 -33.30 16.71
CA VAL A 394 15.50 -33.35 15.39
C VAL A 394 14.46 -32.89 14.38
N ILE A 395 14.72 -31.75 13.74
CA ILE A 395 13.73 -31.06 12.93
C ILE A 395 14.20 -31.10 11.48
N TYR A 396 13.35 -31.67 10.61
CA TYR A 396 13.51 -31.68 9.17
C TYR A 396 12.76 -30.50 8.56
N LEU A 397 13.44 -29.74 7.69
CA LEU A 397 12.91 -28.51 7.06
C LEU A 397 12.81 -28.67 5.54
N ASN A 398 13.93 -28.92 4.87
CA ASN A 398 14.02 -28.98 3.40
C ASN A 398 14.15 -30.41 2.84
N LYS A 399 14.31 -31.39 3.72
CA LYS A 399 14.36 -32.82 3.41
C LYS A 399 13.19 -33.53 4.11
N LYS A 400 12.66 -34.61 3.53
CA LYS A 400 11.68 -35.49 4.21
C LYS A 400 12.37 -36.32 5.30
N ILE A 401 11.66 -36.60 6.38
CA ILE A 401 12.12 -37.55 7.42
C ILE A 401 12.46 -38.90 6.77
N PRO A 402 13.69 -39.44 6.96
CA PRO A 402 14.10 -40.69 6.35
C PRO A 402 13.37 -41.86 7.00
N ARG A 403 12.92 -42.81 6.18
CA ARG A 403 12.17 -43.99 6.63
C ARG A 403 12.66 -45.25 5.94
N ASN A 404 12.69 -46.33 6.71
CA ASN A 404 12.94 -47.68 6.26
C ASN A 404 11.76 -48.23 5.44
N LEU A 405 11.97 -49.34 4.73
CA LEU A 405 10.91 -50.01 3.94
C LEU A 405 9.69 -50.42 4.77
N ASN A 406 9.87 -50.65 6.08
CA ASN A 406 8.79 -50.99 7.01
C ASN A 406 8.03 -49.77 7.55
N GLY A 407 8.37 -48.55 7.11
CA GLY A 407 7.73 -47.30 7.52
C GLY A 407 8.31 -46.67 8.79
N ASP A 408 9.17 -47.37 9.54
CA ASP A 408 9.85 -46.80 10.71
C ASP A 408 10.85 -45.73 10.28
N ILE A 409 11.10 -44.76 11.16
CA ILE A 409 12.15 -43.74 10.94
C ILE A 409 13.53 -44.43 10.91
N ASP A 410 14.36 -44.08 9.93
CA ASP A 410 15.70 -44.64 9.72
C ASP A 410 16.74 -43.94 10.61
N GLU A 411 17.20 -44.65 11.64
CA GLU A 411 18.20 -44.16 12.60
C GLU A 411 19.57 -43.91 11.97
N GLU A 412 20.02 -44.74 11.03
CA GLU A 412 21.35 -44.60 10.42
C GLU A 412 21.40 -43.38 9.50
N GLU A 413 20.30 -43.10 8.78
CA GLU A 413 20.18 -41.86 8.00
C GLU A 413 20.07 -40.62 8.89
N ILE A 414 19.35 -40.68 10.02
CA ILE A 414 19.36 -39.59 11.01
C ILE A 414 20.78 -39.31 11.50
N LYS A 415 21.52 -40.36 11.85
CA LYS A 415 22.90 -40.21 12.34
C LYS A 415 23.79 -39.52 11.32
N LYS A 416 23.70 -39.91 10.03
CA LYS A 416 24.41 -39.25 8.92
C LYS A 416 24.01 -37.79 8.75
N ASP A 417 22.73 -37.47 8.90
CA ASP A 417 22.26 -36.08 8.82
C ASP A 417 22.77 -35.25 10.01
N LEU A 418 22.80 -35.82 11.22
CA LEU A 418 23.35 -35.15 12.42
C LEU A 418 24.86 -34.93 12.32
N ASP A 419 25.62 -35.86 11.74
CA ASP A 419 27.07 -35.72 11.52
C ASP A 419 27.40 -34.48 10.67
N LYS A 420 26.51 -34.10 9.73
CA LYS A 420 26.69 -32.91 8.87
C LYS A 420 26.52 -31.59 9.61
N LEU A 421 25.88 -31.57 10.78
CA LEU A 421 25.64 -30.36 11.57
C LEU A 421 26.88 -29.87 12.34
N LYS A 422 28.01 -30.59 12.22
CA LYS A 422 29.28 -30.31 12.90
C LYS A 422 29.08 -30.04 14.40
N ILE A 423 28.28 -30.86 15.07
CA ILE A 423 28.02 -30.74 16.51
C ILE A 423 29.35 -30.93 17.27
N PRO A 424 29.79 -30.00 18.15
CA PRO A 424 31.15 -30.00 18.68
C PRO A 424 31.37 -31.16 19.65
N LYS A 425 32.45 -31.94 19.47
CA LYS A 425 32.79 -33.10 20.32
C LYS A 425 33.03 -32.75 21.81
N SER A 426 33.34 -31.49 22.12
CA SER A 426 33.66 -30.99 23.47
C SER A 426 32.48 -30.35 24.20
N MET A 427 31.27 -30.33 23.62
CA MET A 427 30.08 -29.87 24.33
C MET A 427 29.53 -31.06 25.14
N SER A 428 29.75 -31.07 26.45
CA SER A 428 29.29 -32.16 27.34
C SER A 428 27.77 -32.38 27.31
N GLU A 429 27.01 -31.42 26.81
CA GLU A 429 25.53 -31.41 26.81
C GLU A 429 24.94 -32.09 25.56
N ILE A 430 25.44 -31.83 24.35
CA ILE A 430 24.88 -32.35 23.09
C ILE A 430 25.89 -33.26 22.38
N THR A 431 25.67 -34.57 22.42
CA THR A 431 26.37 -35.53 21.55
C THR A 431 25.36 -36.27 20.69
N ILE A 432 25.75 -36.72 19.50
CA ILE A 432 24.89 -37.56 18.64
C ILE A 432 24.36 -38.76 19.44
N SER A 433 25.18 -39.37 20.31
CA SER A 433 24.75 -40.46 21.19
C SER A 433 23.66 -40.04 22.19
N LYS A 434 23.77 -38.85 22.80
CA LYS A 434 22.72 -38.32 23.69
C LYS A 434 21.43 -38.02 22.93
N ILE A 435 21.53 -37.37 21.76
CA ILE A 435 20.38 -37.09 20.90
C ILE A 435 19.66 -38.40 20.56
N LEU A 436 20.38 -39.37 19.97
CA LEU A 436 19.83 -40.67 19.60
C LEU A 436 19.25 -41.43 20.80
N GLY A 437 19.82 -41.27 22.00
CA GLY A 437 19.28 -41.87 23.22
C GLY A 437 17.94 -41.29 23.65
N HIS A 438 17.76 -39.97 23.55
CA HIS A 438 16.55 -39.27 23.99
C HIS A 438 15.39 -39.33 22.99
N ILE A 439 15.68 -39.37 21.69
CA ILE A 439 14.62 -39.40 20.67
C ILE A 439 14.00 -40.80 20.49
N LYS A 440 14.53 -41.82 21.17
CA LYS A 440 13.99 -43.18 21.14
C LYS A 440 12.90 -43.37 22.18
N ASP A 441 11.82 -44.05 21.79
CA ASP A 441 10.83 -44.52 22.76
C ASP A 441 11.47 -45.58 23.68
N PHE A 442 11.31 -45.39 24.99
CA PHE A 442 11.95 -46.22 26.00
C PHE A 442 11.57 -47.71 25.90
N ARG A 443 10.34 -48.01 25.44
CA ARG A 443 9.78 -49.37 25.38
C ARG A 443 10.15 -50.08 24.09
N THR A 444 9.96 -49.41 22.96
CA THR A 444 10.15 -50.01 21.63
C THR A 444 11.57 -49.88 21.11
N LYS A 445 12.38 -48.98 21.70
CA LYS A 445 13.73 -48.60 21.25
C LYS A 445 13.78 -48.00 19.83
N LYS A 446 12.63 -47.77 19.20
CA LYS A 446 12.52 -47.09 17.90
C LYS A 446 12.55 -45.58 18.08
N ILE A 447 12.98 -44.87 17.04
CA ILE A 447 12.93 -43.41 16.98
C ILE A 447 11.46 -42.95 17.03
N SER A 448 11.16 -41.99 17.90
CA SER A 448 9.82 -41.46 18.14
C SER A 448 9.51 -40.29 17.21
N GLU A 449 8.31 -40.31 16.61
CA GLU A 449 7.78 -39.19 15.82
C GLU A 449 7.45 -37.96 16.68
N GLU A 450 7.44 -38.10 18.01
CA GLU A 450 7.30 -36.97 18.92
C GLU A 450 8.52 -36.04 18.89
N TYR A 451 9.72 -36.62 18.73
CA TYR A 451 10.99 -35.90 18.81
C TYR A 451 11.66 -35.70 17.45
N VAL A 452 11.31 -36.50 16.44
CA VAL A 452 11.75 -36.29 15.06
C VAL A 452 10.59 -35.77 14.24
N VAL A 453 10.63 -34.48 13.91
CA VAL A 453 9.49 -33.75 13.36
C VAL A 453 9.83 -33.03 12.06
N GLN A 454 8.84 -32.90 11.18
CA GLN A 454 8.91 -32.00 10.03
C GLN A 454 8.26 -30.67 10.42
N LEU A 455 8.93 -29.55 10.13
CA LEU A 455 8.34 -28.21 10.22
C LEU A 455 8.37 -27.53 8.86
N THR A 456 7.38 -26.67 8.58
CA THR A 456 7.48 -25.74 7.45
C THR A 456 8.47 -24.62 7.77
N GLN A 457 8.88 -23.87 6.73
CA GLN A 457 9.67 -22.65 6.92
C GLN A 457 8.97 -21.67 7.87
N GLU A 458 7.65 -21.50 7.77
CA GLU A 458 6.89 -20.59 8.64
C GLU A 458 6.78 -21.11 10.07
N GLU A 459 6.66 -22.43 10.27
CA GLU A 459 6.69 -23.01 11.61
C GLU A 459 8.07 -22.88 12.27
N TYR A 460 9.15 -22.82 11.49
CA TYR A 460 10.50 -22.61 12.01
C TYR A 460 10.85 -21.12 12.21
N ALA A 461 10.59 -20.29 11.20
CA ALA A 461 11.05 -18.90 11.06
C ALA A 461 9.93 -17.84 11.05
N GLY A 462 8.66 -18.25 11.17
CA GLY A 462 7.52 -17.33 11.24
C GLY A 462 7.28 -16.66 9.90
N GLN A 463 7.09 -15.34 9.91
CA GLN A 463 7.03 -14.54 8.69
C GLN A 463 8.41 -14.19 8.12
N GLY A 464 9.50 -14.75 8.67
CA GLY A 464 10.86 -14.49 8.23
C GLY A 464 11.69 -13.70 9.25
N VAL A 465 12.85 -13.22 8.81
CA VAL A 465 13.75 -12.38 9.63
C VAL A 465 13.33 -10.91 9.54
N LEU A 466 13.33 -10.19 10.66
CA LEU A 466 13.05 -8.75 10.73
C LEU A 466 13.81 -7.97 9.64
N ASP A 467 13.11 -7.08 8.94
CA ASP A 467 13.68 -6.18 7.94
C ASP A 467 13.17 -4.76 8.20
N VAL A 468 13.97 -3.98 8.92
CA VAL A 468 13.62 -2.63 9.37
C VAL A 468 13.56 -1.66 8.20
N GLU A 469 14.50 -1.76 7.27
CA GLU A 469 14.55 -0.90 6.09
C GLU A 469 13.28 -1.07 5.23
N LYS A 470 12.88 -2.32 4.98
CA LYS A 470 11.67 -2.63 4.24
C LYS A 470 10.40 -2.31 5.03
N ALA A 471 10.38 -2.49 6.35
CA ALA A 471 9.26 -2.07 7.20
C ALA A 471 9.01 -0.56 7.09
N LEU A 472 10.08 0.24 7.07
CA LEU A 472 9.97 1.68 6.88
C LEU A 472 9.50 2.07 5.47
N LYS A 473 9.45 1.16 4.50
CA LYS A 473 8.81 1.39 3.17
C LYS A 473 7.29 1.12 3.17
N GLY A 474 6.71 0.72 4.30
CA GLY A 474 5.26 0.54 4.47
C GLY A 474 4.81 -0.92 4.33
N LEU A 475 3.50 -1.14 4.28
CA LEU A 475 2.91 -2.49 4.16
C LEU A 475 3.37 -3.19 2.86
N SER A 476 3.51 -4.52 2.86
CA SER A 476 3.84 -5.27 1.62
C SER A 476 2.91 -6.44 1.29
N ILE A 477 1.99 -6.83 2.17
CA ILE A 477 1.01 -7.89 1.90
C ILE A 477 -0.33 -7.50 2.54
N LEU A 478 -1.44 -7.65 1.81
CA LEU A 478 -2.78 -7.71 2.40
C LEU A 478 -3.09 -9.16 2.80
N ASP A 479 -3.00 -9.49 4.08
CA ASP A 479 -3.07 -10.88 4.57
C ASP A 479 -4.45 -11.21 5.19
N LEU A 480 -5.22 -12.07 4.52
CA LEU A 480 -6.53 -12.51 4.98
C LEU A 480 -6.45 -13.33 6.28
N ASN A 481 -5.31 -13.99 6.56
CA ASN A 481 -5.09 -14.76 7.80
C ASN A 481 -4.95 -13.86 9.04
N ARG A 482 -4.94 -12.54 8.85
CA ARG A 482 -4.93 -11.55 9.92
C ARG A 482 -6.17 -10.66 9.93
N LEU A 483 -7.16 -10.94 9.08
CA LEU A 483 -8.45 -10.26 9.08
C LEU A 483 -9.51 -11.14 9.75
N ASN A 484 -10.58 -10.51 10.24
CA ASN A 484 -11.73 -11.20 10.82
C ASN A 484 -13.05 -10.64 10.28
N ASN A 485 -14.18 -11.14 10.79
CA ASN A 485 -15.50 -10.88 10.19
C ASN A 485 -15.85 -9.39 10.04
N LYS A 486 -15.37 -8.51 10.93
CA LYS A 486 -15.61 -7.05 10.84
C LYS A 486 -14.88 -6.39 9.66
N ASP A 487 -13.88 -7.06 9.10
CA ASP A 487 -13.10 -6.56 7.96
C ASP A 487 -13.72 -7.01 6.62
N ILE A 488 -14.86 -7.71 6.66
CA ILE A 488 -15.59 -8.16 5.48
C ILE A 488 -16.79 -7.23 5.24
N GLU A 489 -16.86 -6.66 4.05
CA GLU A 489 -17.98 -5.81 3.59
C GLU A 489 -18.70 -6.46 2.42
N GLU A 490 -20.02 -6.35 2.34
CA GLU A 490 -20.74 -6.61 1.10
C GLU A 490 -20.55 -5.43 0.15
N PHE A 491 -19.77 -5.64 -0.92
CA PHE A 491 -19.40 -4.61 -1.86
C PHE A 491 -19.64 -5.09 -3.29
N GLN A 492 -20.40 -4.32 -4.07
CA GLN A 492 -20.78 -4.68 -5.44
C GLN A 492 -21.41 -6.09 -5.55
N GLY A 493 -22.28 -6.43 -4.58
CA GLY A 493 -22.98 -7.71 -4.52
C GLY A 493 -22.10 -8.92 -4.15
N LYS A 494 -20.90 -8.69 -3.59
CA LYS A 494 -19.99 -9.75 -3.15
C LYS A 494 -19.36 -9.43 -1.79
N ASN A 495 -19.17 -10.45 -0.97
CA ASN A 495 -18.36 -10.33 0.24
C ASN A 495 -16.90 -10.08 -0.16
N THR A 496 -16.36 -8.94 0.28
CA THR A 496 -14.99 -8.50 -0.02
C THR A 496 -14.26 -8.21 1.29
N ALA A 497 -13.04 -8.72 1.43
CA ALA A 497 -12.20 -8.40 2.57
C ALA A 497 -11.47 -7.07 2.30
N PHE A 498 -11.54 -6.13 3.24
CA PHE A 498 -10.83 -4.86 3.15
C PHE A 498 -9.80 -4.70 4.26
N TYR A 499 -8.54 -4.54 3.87
CA TYR A 499 -7.54 -3.98 4.77
C TYR A 499 -7.80 -2.48 4.89
N THR A 500 -8.31 -2.03 6.03
CA THR A 500 -8.73 -0.64 6.22
C THR A 500 -7.67 0.16 6.96
N ILE A 501 -7.31 1.32 6.41
CA ILE A 501 -6.39 2.29 7.01
C ILE A 501 -7.09 3.63 7.15
N ASN A 502 -7.25 4.11 8.38
CA ASN A 502 -7.70 5.46 8.67
C ASN A 502 -6.49 6.37 8.92
N THR A 503 -6.30 7.39 8.11
CA THR A 503 -5.14 8.29 8.24
C THR A 503 -5.25 9.31 9.36
N LYS A 504 -6.42 9.51 9.97
CA LYS A 504 -6.60 10.48 11.05
C LYS A 504 -6.10 11.90 10.67
N GLY A 505 -6.20 12.25 9.38
CA GLY A 505 -5.73 13.54 8.84
C GLY A 505 -4.25 13.62 8.46
N LEU A 506 -3.46 12.57 8.70
CA LEU A 506 -2.01 12.55 8.43
C LEU A 506 -1.70 11.93 7.06
N SER A 507 -0.47 12.11 6.58
CA SER A 507 -0.03 11.59 5.29
C SER A 507 1.12 10.58 5.41
N GLY A 508 1.22 9.65 4.46
CA GLY A 508 2.32 8.69 4.40
C GLY A 508 2.48 8.07 3.01
N ILE A 509 3.69 7.60 2.71
CA ILE A 509 4.04 6.95 1.45
C ILE A 509 4.36 5.48 1.73
N PHE A 510 3.67 4.56 1.05
CA PHE A 510 4.04 3.16 0.99
C PHE A 510 4.73 2.89 -0.35
N SER A 511 6.01 2.59 -0.28
CA SER A 511 6.87 2.39 -1.45
C SER A 511 7.21 0.93 -1.73
N ASN A 512 6.76 0.01 -0.88
CA ASN A 512 6.79 -1.42 -1.16
C ASN A 512 5.78 -1.79 -2.26
N ASP A 513 6.07 -2.86 -2.98
CA ASP A 513 5.08 -3.54 -3.81
C ASP A 513 4.15 -4.33 -2.87
N ILE A 514 2.85 -4.05 -2.89
CA ILE A 514 1.86 -4.72 -2.03
C ILE A 514 1.24 -5.91 -2.77
N SER A 515 1.41 -7.11 -2.23
CA SER A 515 0.73 -8.33 -2.70
C SER A 515 -0.44 -8.71 -1.78
N GLN A 516 -0.96 -9.93 -1.92
CA GLN A 516 -2.00 -10.46 -1.03
C GLN A 516 -1.68 -11.90 -0.61
N GLN A 517 -2.19 -12.28 0.55
CA GLN A 517 -2.15 -13.66 1.03
C GLN A 517 -3.59 -14.11 1.32
N THR A 518 -4.03 -15.15 0.61
CA THR A 518 -5.33 -15.78 0.86
C THR A 518 -5.27 -16.65 2.12
N TRP A 519 -6.46 -17.06 2.57
CA TRP A 519 -6.62 -17.90 3.75
C TRP A 519 -5.85 -19.22 3.66
N LEU A 520 -5.28 -19.65 4.79
CA LEU A 520 -4.51 -20.88 4.95
C LEU A 520 -4.92 -21.58 6.25
N ASP A 521 -5.75 -22.62 6.15
CA ASP A 521 -6.30 -23.36 7.30
C ASP A 521 -5.22 -23.82 8.31
N ASN A 522 -4.03 -24.18 7.83
CA ASN A 522 -2.92 -24.66 8.65
C ASN A 522 -2.28 -23.58 9.56
N ARG A 523 -2.66 -22.31 9.41
CA ARG A 523 -2.19 -21.20 10.28
C ARG A 523 -3.15 -20.88 11.42
N HIS A 524 -4.28 -21.58 11.49
CA HIS A 524 -5.36 -21.32 12.43
C HIS A 524 -5.67 -22.55 13.27
N LEU A 525 -6.07 -22.35 14.54
CA LEU A 525 -6.50 -23.44 15.42
C LEU A 525 -7.95 -23.85 15.11
N LEU A 526 -8.11 -24.59 14.02
CA LEU A 526 -9.40 -25.10 13.55
C LEU A 526 -9.72 -26.42 14.25
N GLY A 527 -10.57 -26.38 15.28
CA GLY A 527 -10.98 -27.59 15.99
C GLY A 527 -11.82 -27.28 17.22
N THR A 528 -12.19 -28.34 17.94
CA THR A 528 -12.89 -28.26 19.22
C THR A 528 -12.13 -29.02 20.31
N ASP A 529 -12.31 -28.63 21.56
CA ASP A 529 -11.90 -29.40 22.72
C ASP A 529 -12.78 -30.66 22.90
N GLU A 530 -12.46 -31.47 23.91
CA GLU A 530 -13.19 -32.69 24.28
C GLU A 530 -14.69 -32.49 24.57
N ASN A 531 -15.10 -31.26 24.89
CA ASN A 531 -16.48 -30.89 25.19
C ASN A 531 -17.19 -30.28 23.97
N GLY A 532 -16.57 -30.32 22.79
CA GLY A 532 -17.11 -29.75 21.55
C GLY A 532 -17.06 -28.23 21.47
N LYS A 533 -16.33 -27.55 22.38
CA LYS A 533 -16.16 -26.08 22.31
C LYS A 533 -15.00 -25.72 21.38
N PRO A 534 -15.10 -24.65 20.59
CA PRO A 534 -14.01 -24.22 19.71
C PRO A 534 -12.69 -24.02 20.45
N LEU A 535 -11.58 -24.48 19.85
CA LEU A 535 -10.24 -24.27 20.40
C LEU A 535 -9.84 -22.79 20.40
N ALA A 536 -10.28 -22.02 19.40
CA ALA A 536 -10.04 -20.60 19.27
C ALA A 536 -11.31 -19.82 18.88
N ILE A 537 -11.33 -18.52 19.17
CA ILE A 537 -12.44 -17.59 18.90
C ILE A 537 -12.02 -16.44 17.98
N ASN A 538 -13.01 -15.73 17.44
CA ASN A 538 -12.83 -14.59 16.52
C ASN A 538 -12.09 -14.92 15.22
N ILE A 539 -11.98 -16.21 14.91
CA ILE A 539 -11.50 -16.72 13.62
C ILE A 539 -12.48 -16.27 12.53
N LEU A 540 -11.95 -15.94 11.35
CA LEU A 540 -12.77 -15.67 10.18
C LEU A 540 -13.77 -16.80 9.92
N ASP A 541 -15.05 -16.46 9.71
CA ASP A 541 -16.11 -17.43 9.46
C ASP A 541 -15.81 -18.28 8.23
N LYS A 542 -16.17 -19.57 8.28
CA LYS A 542 -15.95 -20.53 7.19
C LYS A 542 -16.42 -20.03 5.82
N LYS A 543 -17.52 -19.27 5.78
CA LYS A 543 -18.11 -18.71 4.55
C LYS A 543 -17.27 -17.60 3.89
N TYR A 544 -16.30 -17.02 4.60
CA TYR A 544 -15.44 -15.94 4.10
C TYR A 544 -14.00 -16.41 3.78
N ARG A 545 -13.64 -17.64 4.14
CA ARG A 545 -12.27 -18.18 3.95
C ARG A 545 -11.90 -18.43 2.49
N ASN A 546 -12.88 -18.46 1.59
CA ASN A 546 -12.66 -18.58 0.14
C ASN A 546 -12.54 -17.23 -0.58
N ILE A 547 -12.52 -16.10 0.14
CA ILE A 547 -12.28 -14.79 -0.45
C ILE A 547 -10.87 -14.76 -1.04
N ASN A 548 -10.79 -14.57 -2.35
CA ASN A 548 -9.54 -14.49 -3.11
C ASN A 548 -9.24 -13.06 -3.61
N LYS A 549 -10.10 -12.09 -3.30
CA LYS A 549 -9.91 -10.68 -3.63
C LYS A 549 -9.90 -9.86 -2.36
N ILE A 550 -8.70 -9.43 -1.96
CA ILE A 550 -8.49 -8.62 -0.77
C ILE A 550 -8.18 -7.20 -1.24
N GLY A 551 -9.01 -6.26 -0.80
CA GLY A 551 -8.92 -4.85 -1.18
C GLY A 551 -8.23 -4.00 -0.12
N LEU A 552 -7.79 -2.81 -0.53
CA LEU A 552 -7.27 -1.77 0.35
C LEU A 552 -8.33 -0.67 0.45
N LYS A 553 -8.72 -0.31 1.68
CA LYS A 553 -9.64 0.79 1.95
C LYS A 553 -8.94 1.87 2.77
N LYS A 554 -8.92 3.08 2.24
CA LYS A 554 -8.31 4.25 2.88
C LYS A 554 -9.42 5.21 3.34
N GLU A 555 -9.41 5.55 4.62
CA GLU A 555 -10.35 6.46 5.27
C GLU A 555 -9.65 7.67 5.94
N GLY A 556 -10.40 8.72 6.24
CA GLY A 556 -9.89 9.94 6.92
C GLY A 556 -9.32 10.99 5.96
N LEU A 557 -9.10 12.23 6.43
CA LEU A 557 -8.81 13.38 5.55
C LEU A 557 -7.40 13.44 4.96
N GLY A 558 -6.45 12.67 5.51
CA GLY A 558 -5.05 12.70 5.06
C GLY A 558 -4.78 11.84 3.81
N THR A 559 -3.50 11.77 3.40
CA THR A 559 -3.08 11.16 2.13
C THR A 559 -2.31 9.84 2.31
N ILE A 560 -2.67 8.80 1.58
CA ILE A 560 -1.76 7.64 1.37
C ILE A 560 -1.29 7.63 -0.07
N THR A 561 0.02 7.64 -0.28
CA THR A 561 0.63 7.44 -1.61
C THR A 561 1.16 6.02 -1.72
N LEU A 562 0.78 5.30 -2.77
CA LEU A 562 1.34 4.00 -3.15
C LEU A 562 2.25 4.19 -4.37
N SER A 563 3.55 3.93 -4.22
CA SER A 563 4.50 4.05 -5.34
C SER A 563 4.97 2.72 -5.93
N GLY A 564 4.59 1.59 -5.31
CA GLY A 564 4.89 0.25 -5.77
C GLY A 564 4.03 -0.23 -6.95
N GLN A 565 4.38 -1.40 -7.47
CA GLN A 565 3.60 -2.19 -8.42
C GLN A 565 2.78 -3.22 -7.65
N ASN A 566 1.58 -2.83 -7.25
CA ASN A 566 0.76 -3.61 -6.33
C ASN A 566 -0.04 -4.69 -7.08
N SER A 567 -0.02 -5.91 -6.55
CA SER A 567 -0.55 -7.11 -7.20
C SER A 567 -1.78 -7.71 -6.52
N TYR A 568 -2.25 -7.15 -5.41
CA TYR A 568 -3.50 -7.56 -4.77
C TYR A 568 -4.71 -7.37 -5.71
N GLU A 569 -5.67 -8.29 -5.66
CA GLU A 569 -6.75 -8.42 -6.65
C GLU A 569 -8.03 -7.68 -6.29
N GLY A 570 -8.20 -7.30 -5.02
CA GLY A 570 -9.38 -6.59 -4.56
C GLY A 570 -9.37 -5.09 -4.91
N PRO A 571 -10.51 -4.41 -4.71
CA PRO A 571 -10.63 -2.98 -4.94
C PRO A 571 -9.68 -2.12 -4.10
N THR A 572 -9.24 -1.00 -4.66
CA THR A 572 -8.54 0.07 -3.95
C THR A 572 -9.47 1.25 -3.78
N ARG A 573 -9.86 1.56 -2.53
CA ARG A 573 -10.91 2.53 -2.23
C ARG A 573 -10.37 3.72 -1.45
N ALA A 574 -10.60 4.93 -1.96
CA ALA A 574 -10.42 6.17 -1.23
C ALA A 574 -11.79 6.64 -0.72
N VAL A 575 -11.97 6.66 0.60
CA VAL A 575 -13.22 7.03 1.30
C VAL A 575 -12.92 8.20 2.24
N GLY A 576 -12.92 9.41 1.69
CA GLY A 576 -12.36 10.63 2.30
C GLY A 576 -10.84 10.80 2.12
N GLY A 577 -10.40 12.07 2.14
CA GLY A 577 -9.00 12.43 1.95
C GLY A 577 -8.47 12.08 0.57
N THR A 578 -7.20 11.67 0.49
CA THR A 578 -6.54 11.33 -0.78
C THR A 578 -5.89 9.96 -0.75
N LEU A 579 -6.04 9.19 -1.83
CA LEU A 579 -5.17 8.05 -2.15
C LEU A 579 -4.49 8.34 -3.49
N GLU A 580 -3.17 8.28 -3.55
CA GLU A 580 -2.40 8.58 -4.75
C GLU A 580 -1.61 7.33 -5.20
N LEU A 581 -1.73 6.96 -6.48
CA LEU A 581 -0.79 6.05 -7.13
C LEU A 581 0.27 6.90 -7.82
N LYS A 582 1.51 6.83 -7.33
CA LYS A 582 2.60 7.69 -7.81
C LYS A 582 3.78 6.89 -8.32
N GLY A 583 3.89 6.79 -9.64
CA GLY A 583 5.05 6.23 -10.30
C GLY A 583 6.10 7.28 -10.64
N SER A 584 7.07 6.83 -11.42
CA SER A 584 8.09 7.65 -12.09
C SER A 584 8.02 7.42 -13.60
N ASN A 585 8.77 8.20 -14.36
CA ASN A 585 8.87 8.03 -15.82
C ASN A 585 9.45 6.67 -16.23
N SER A 586 10.29 6.05 -15.40
CA SER A 586 10.91 4.74 -15.67
C SER A 586 10.12 3.57 -15.07
N LYS A 587 9.40 3.78 -13.96
CA LYS A 587 8.60 2.75 -13.29
C LYS A 587 7.24 3.31 -12.90
N LYS A 588 6.19 2.89 -13.60
CA LYS A 588 4.81 3.23 -13.23
C LYS A 588 4.37 2.50 -11.96
N ALA A 589 3.70 3.22 -11.06
CA ALA A 589 2.95 2.59 -9.95
C ALA A 589 1.74 1.86 -10.52
N SER A 590 1.26 0.81 -9.85
CA SER A 590 0.09 0.09 -10.34
C SER A 590 -0.74 -0.58 -9.27
N ILE A 591 -2.01 -0.84 -9.60
CA ILE A 591 -2.90 -1.73 -8.86
C ILE A 591 -3.56 -2.72 -9.82
N LYS A 592 -3.77 -3.96 -9.38
CA LYS A 592 -4.41 -5.00 -10.19
C LYS A 592 -5.94 -4.94 -10.13
N GLY A 593 -6.52 -4.49 -9.01
CA GLY A 593 -7.96 -4.32 -8.84
C GLY A 593 -8.52 -3.00 -9.42
N ASP A 594 -9.79 -2.76 -9.15
CA ASP A 594 -10.49 -1.51 -9.47
C ASP A 594 -10.06 -0.36 -8.55
N ALA A 595 -10.10 0.88 -9.05
CA ALA A 595 -9.91 2.10 -8.27
C ALA A 595 -11.25 2.76 -7.94
N TYR A 596 -11.44 3.24 -6.71
CA TYR A 596 -12.64 3.97 -6.30
C TYR A 596 -12.30 5.27 -5.58
N ALA A 597 -12.90 6.37 -6.01
CA ALA A 597 -12.95 7.64 -5.29
C ALA A 597 -14.38 7.88 -4.81
N GLU A 598 -14.61 7.79 -3.50
CA GLU A 598 -15.93 7.84 -2.87
C GLU A 598 -16.00 8.99 -1.86
N ASN A 599 -17.21 9.52 -1.58
CA ASN A 599 -17.44 10.47 -0.48
C ASN A 599 -16.50 11.68 -0.47
N LYS A 600 -16.39 12.38 -1.60
CA LYS A 600 -15.51 13.53 -1.84
C LYS A 600 -14.02 13.22 -1.70
N ALA A 601 -13.62 11.95 -1.67
CA ALA A 601 -12.23 11.58 -1.75
C ALA A 601 -11.62 11.94 -3.09
N LYS A 602 -10.30 12.09 -3.10
CA LYS A 602 -9.50 12.13 -4.30
C LYS A 602 -8.73 10.81 -4.47
N PHE A 603 -8.85 10.19 -5.64
CA PHE A 603 -7.96 9.14 -6.09
C PHE A 603 -7.06 9.74 -7.18
N ILE A 604 -5.76 9.87 -6.91
CA ILE A 604 -4.81 10.46 -7.85
C ILE A 604 -4.09 9.35 -8.61
N VAL A 605 -3.97 9.49 -9.93
CA VAL A 605 -3.07 8.69 -10.76
C VAL A 605 -1.99 9.59 -11.34
N ASP A 606 -0.73 9.31 -10.99
CA ASP A 606 0.45 10.04 -11.42
C ASP A 606 1.51 9.06 -11.94
N ASN A 607 1.70 9.00 -13.26
CA ASN A 607 2.51 7.97 -13.91
C ASN A 607 2.12 6.55 -13.45
N ALA A 608 0.83 6.25 -13.49
CA ALA A 608 0.28 5.03 -12.89
C ALA A 608 -0.55 4.19 -13.87
N VAL A 609 -0.78 2.92 -13.48
CA VAL A 609 -1.62 1.97 -14.19
C VAL A 609 -2.67 1.35 -13.27
N VAL A 610 -3.94 1.51 -13.61
CA VAL A 610 -5.05 0.74 -13.02
C VAL A 610 -5.41 -0.37 -13.99
N LYS A 611 -5.27 -1.64 -13.58
CA LYS A 611 -5.46 -2.79 -14.48
C LYS A 611 -6.93 -3.12 -14.76
N GLN A 612 -7.85 -2.62 -13.94
CA GLN A 612 -9.29 -2.80 -14.13
C GLN A 612 -9.96 -1.44 -14.33
N ASN A 613 -11.09 -1.19 -13.68
CA ASN A 613 -11.87 0.02 -13.87
C ASN A 613 -11.51 1.08 -12.82
N ALA A 614 -11.86 2.33 -13.11
CA ALA A 614 -11.84 3.41 -12.14
C ALA A 614 -13.25 3.99 -11.98
N TYR A 615 -13.65 4.23 -10.74
CA TYR A 615 -14.97 4.75 -10.38
C TYR A 615 -14.81 6.03 -9.56
N THR A 616 -15.51 7.07 -9.97
CA THR A 616 -15.69 8.28 -9.16
C THR A 616 -17.15 8.38 -8.80
N ASP A 617 -17.46 8.19 -7.52
CA ASP A 617 -18.82 8.20 -6.97
C ASP A 617 -18.90 9.30 -5.91
N ASN A 618 -19.39 10.48 -6.32
CA ASN A 618 -19.30 11.70 -5.52
C ASN A 618 -17.86 12.01 -5.03
N GLY A 619 -16.84 11.52 -5.76
CA GLY A 619 -15.42 11.72 -5.51
C GLY A 619 -14.69 12.22 -6.76
N THR A 620 -13.36 12.30 -6.72
CA THR A 620 -12.55 12.81 -7.83
C THR A 620 -11.44 11.83 -8.20
N LEU A 621 -11.37 11.45 -9.48
CA LEU A 621 -10.19 10.86 -10.09
C LEU A 621 -9.36 12.00 -10.64
N GLU A 622 -8.18 12.25 -10.07
CA GLU A 622 -7.26 13.27 -10.56
C GLU A 622 -6.13 12.64 -11.37
N VAL A 623 -5.96 13.11 -12.61
CA VAL A 623 -5.02 12.58 -13.57
C VAL A 623 -3.84 13.55 -13.71
N LYS A 624 -2.64 13.09 -13.37
CA LYS A 624 -1.36 13.81 -13.49
C LYS A 624 -0.42 13.07 -14.43
N ASN A 625 0.36 13.78 -15.25
CA ASN A 625 1.32 13.15 -16.16
C ASN A 625 0.66 12.05 -17.03
N ASN A 626 1.30 10.88 -17.22
CA ASN A 626 0.86 9.86 -18.19
C ASN A 626 0.29 8.60 -17.52
N ASN A 627 -1.02 8.36 -17.67
CA ASN A 627 -1.71 7.26 -16.98
C ASN A 627 -2.47 6.32 -17.91
N GLU A 628 -2.67 5.09 -17.43
CA GLU A 628 -3.45 4.07 -18.12
C GLU A 628 -4.46 3.42 -17.17
N ILE A 629 -5.73 3.37 -17.58
CA ILE A 629 -6.79 2.60 -16.93
C ILE A 629 -7.25 1.57 -17.96
N LEU A 630 -6.83 0.31 -17.82
CA LEU A 630 -7.05 -0.69 -18.88
C LEU A 630 -8.54 -1.03 -19.08
N GLY A 631 -9.33 -0.93 -18.01
CA GLY A 631 -10.78 -1.07 -18.05
C GLY A 631 -11.50 0.25 -18.34
N LYS A 632 -12.70 0.40 -17.78
CA LYS A 632 -13.57 1.57 -17.97
C LYS A 632 -13.35 2.62 -16.88
N THR A 633 -13.60 3.87 -17.21
CA THR A 633 -13.58 5.00 -16.26
C THR A 633 -15.00 5.55 -16.11
N TYR A 634 -15.53 5.48 -14.90
CA TYR A 634 -16.89 5.92 -14.56
C TYR A 634 -16.86 7.22 -13.75
N ALA A 635 -17.72 8.16 -14.12
CA ALA A 635 -18.09 9.28 -13.26
C ALA A 635 -19.58 9.27 -12.98
N GLN A 636 -19.93 9.09 -11.71
CA GLN A 636 -21.31 8.91 -11.25
C GLN A 636 -21.60 9.71 -9.99
N ASN A 637 -22.87 10.04 -9.77
CA ASN A 637 -23.35 10.78 -8.60
C ASN A 637 -22.54 12.05 -8.30
N SER A 638 -22.37 12.92 -9.29
CA SER A 638 -21.50 14.11 -9.24
C SER A 638 -19.99 13.84 -9.16
N GLY A 639 -19.56 12.60 -9.43
CA GLY A 639 -18.15 12.24 -9.57
C GLY A 639 -17.44 13.05 -10.64
N ILE A 640 -16.13 13.23 -10.47
CA ILE A 640 -15.30 14.11 -11.31
C ILE A 640 -14.08 13.34 -11.82
N ILE A 641 -13.86 13.35 -13.13
CA ILE A 641 -12.58 13.03 -13.74
C ILE A 641 -11.88 14.37 -13.99
N ASN A 642 -10.88 14.69 -13.16
CA ASN A 642 -10.12 15.93 -13.25
C ASN A 642 -8.77 15.68 -13.94
N LEU A 643 -8.49 16.42 -15.01
CA LEU A 643 -7.21 16.36 -15.72
C LEU A 643 -6.39 17.62 -15.48
N ILE A 644 -5.23 17.47 -14.84
CA ILE A 644 -4.32 18.59 -14.63
C ILE A 644 -3.65 18.97 -15.97
N LYS A 645 -3.15 20.20 -16.10
CA LYS A 645 -2.50 20.70 -17.31
C LYS A 645 -1.44 19.73 -17.85
N ASN A 646 -1.47 19.49 -19.17
CA ASN A 646 -0.60 18.55 -19.89
C ASN A 646 -0.68 17.08 -19.44
N SER A 647 -1.73 16.67 -18.73
CA SER A 647 -1.94 15.26 -18.38
C SER A 647 -2.55 14.45 -19.51
N PHE A 648 -2.28 13.16 -19.49
CA PHE A 648 -2.77 12.20 -20.45
C PHE A 648 -3.38 10.99 -19.72
N LEU A 649 -4.60 10.62 -20.09
CA LEU A 649 -5.26 9.40 -19.64
C LEU A 649 -5.61 8.53 -20.84
N LYS A 650 -5.10 7.30 -20.87
CA LYS A 650 -5.61 6.26 -21.76
C LYS A 650 -6.57 5.35 -21.01
N THR A 651 -7.77 5.12 -21.54
CA THR A 651 -8.77 4.25 -20.91
C THR A 651 -9.64 3.47 -21.90
N GLY A 652 -10.19 2.33 -21.50
CA GLY A 652 -11.05 1.50 -22.35
C GLY A 652 -12.31 2.23 -22.80
N GLU A 653 -13.14 2.68 -21.87
CA GLU A 653 -14.37 3.44 -22.15
C GLU A 653 -14.60 4.48 -21.05
N VAL A 654 -15.03 5.68 -21.41
CA VAL A 654 -15.48 6.70 -20.46
C VAL A 654 -17.00 6.71 -20.38
N ILE A 655 -17.54 6.54 -19.16
CA ILE A 655 -19.00 6.51 -18.91
C ILE A 655 -19.38 7.58 -17.89
N LEU A 656 -20.34 8.43 -18.25
CA LEU A 656 -20.88 9.47 -17.36
C LEU A 656 -22.34 9.16 -16.97
N GLU A 657 -22.62 9.13 -15.67
CA GLU A 657 -23.94 8.91 -15.07
C GLU A 657 -24.19 9.96 -13.97
N THR A 658 -24.56 11.18 -14.35
CA THR A 658 -24.45 12.39 -13.51
C THR A 658 -23.00 12.78 -13.17
N GLY A 659 -22.06 12.51 -14.09
CA GLY A 659 -20.63 12.71 -13.90
C GLY A 659 -20.06 13.93 -14.62
N ASN A 660 -18.82 14.29 -14.25
CA ASN A 660 -18.12 15.45 -14.79
C ASN A 660 -16.73 15.06 -15.33
N ILE A 661 -16.33 15.67 -16.45
CA ILE A 661 -14.94 15.68 -16.92
C ILE A 661 -14.49 17.13 -16.97
N ILE A 662 -13.44 17.46 -16.23
CA ILE A 662 -12.95 18.83 -16.08
C ILE A 662 -11.44 18.83 -16.28
N SER A 663 -10.90 19.92 -16.80
CA SER A 663 -9.48 20.19 -16.78
C SER A 663 -9.18 21.58 -16.27
N ASP A 664 -8.08 21.71 -15.52
CA ASP A 664 -7.55 22.97 -15.00
C ASP A 664 -6.89 23.84 -16.09
N ASN A 665 -6.98 23.46 -17.37
CA ASN A 665 -6.44 24.26 -18.47
C ASN A 665 -7.22 25.56 -18.68
N ASP A 666 -6.49 26.62 -19.03
CA ASP A 666 -7.06 27.83 -19.62
C ASP A 666 -7.79 27.48 -20.93
N LYS A 667 -8.86 28.23 -21.24
CA LYS A 667 -9.66 28.03 -22.46
C LYS A 667 -8.82 28.04 -23.76
N THR A 668 -7.64 28.65 -23.74
CA THR A 668 -6.77 28.87 -24.90
C THR A 668 -5.66 27.83 -25.09
N ASP A 669 -5.40 26.95 -24.12
CA ASP A 669 -4.27 25.98 -24.16
C ASP A 669 -4.71 24.60 -23.63
N ILE A 670 -5.59 23.93 -24.38
CA ILE A 670 -6.10 22.60 -24.01
C ILE A 670 -5.11 21.53 -24.45
N LYS A 671 -4.32 21.04 -23.49
CA LYS A 671 -3.37 19.94 -23.67
C LYS A 671 -3.70 18.70 -22.85
N ALA A 672 -4.72 18.77 -21.99
CA ALA A 672 -5.20 17.60 -21.26
C ALA A 672 -6.00 16.70 -22.19
N THR A 673 -5.54 15.46 -22.35
CA THR A 673 -6.10 14.52 -23.32
C THR A 673 -6.54 13.23 -22.65
N VAL A 674 -7.74 12.78 -22.99
CA VAL A 674 -8.23 11.43 -22.70
C VAL A 674 -8.29 10.64 -24.01
N GLU A 675 -7.46 9.62 -24.15
CA GLU A 675 -7.58 8.61 -25.21
C GLU A 675 -8.52 7.51 -24.74
N THR A 676 -9.60 7.25 -25.47
CA THR A 676 -10.56 6.20 -25.13
C THR A 676 -11.07 5.42 -26.33
N ASN A 677 -11.51 4.16 -26.13
CA ASN A 677 -12.14 3.42 -27.23
C ASN A 677 -13.54 3.96 -27.49
N ASN A 678 -14.34 4.19 -26.44
CA ASN A 678 -15.71 4.71 -26.56
C ASN A 678 -16.00 5.75 -25.48
N PHE A 679 -16.94 6.65 -25.78
CA PHE A 679 -17.45 7.62 -24.82
C PHE A 679 -18.98 7.51 -24.72
N THR A 680 -19.51 7.41 -23.51
CA THR A 680 -20.95 7.29 -23.27
C THR A 680 -21.40 8.24 -22.16
N ALA A 681 -22.13 9.30 -22.52
CA ALA A 681 -22.95 10.05 -21.56
C ALA A 681 -24.30 9.32 -21.41
N LYS A 682 -24.43 8.53 -20.35
CA LYS A 682 -25.47 7.50 -20.24
C LYS A 682 -26.78 8.01 -19.64
N GLN A 683 -26.71 8.74 -18.53
CA GLN A 683 -27.92 9.28 -17.89
C GLN A 683 -27.63 10.51 -17.02
N GLY A 684 -28.69 11.26 -16.73
CA GLY A 684 -28.66 12.41 -15.84
C GLY A 684 -27.88 13.59 -16.42
N LYS A 685 -27.53 14.55 -15.56
CA LYS A 685 -26.81 15.77 -15.96
C LYS A 685 -25.30 15.53 -15.93
N ASN A 686 -24.69 15.48 -17.10
CA ASN A 686 -23.25 15.28 -17.30
C ASN A 686 -22.61 16.58 -17.78
N ASN A 687 -21.37 16.86 -17.36
CA ASN A 687 -20.68 18.08 -17.75
C ASN A 687 -19.26 17.77 -18.27
N ILE A 688 -18.84 18.46 -19.33
CA ILE A 688 -17.48 18.39 -19.86
C ILE A 688 -16.92 19.81 -20.03
N GLN A 689 -15.68 20.02 -19.62
CA GLN A 689 -15.02 21.32 -19.69
C GLN A 689 -13.51 21.19 -20.00
N ASN A 690 -13.03 21.95 -20.99
CA ASN A 690 -11.62 22.20 -21.27
C ASN A 690 -10.75 20.97 -21.57
N VAL A 691 -11.29 19.96 -22.27
CA VAL A 691 -10.61 18.66 -22.48
C VAL A 691 -10.56 18.27 -23.95
N ASN A 692 -9.50 17.56 -24.32
CA ASN A 692 -9.38 16.85 -25.58
C ASN A 692 -9.74 15.36 -25.38
N LEU A 693 -10.66 14.84 -26.17
CA LEU A 693 -11.12 13.45 -26.14
C LEU A 693 -10.80 12.78 -27.47
N ASP A 694 -9.77 11.93 -27.47
CA ASP A 694 -9.37 11.13 -28.62
C ASP A 694 -10.11 9.78 -28.56
N ILE A 695 -11.19 9.65 -29.33
CA ILE A 695 -12.16 8.55 -29.24
C ILE A 695 -11.98 7.63 -30.45
N LYS A 696 -11.51 6.40 -30.24
CA LYS A 696 -11.17 5.47 -31.34
C LYS A 696 -12.35 4.87 -32.07
N SER A 697 -13.49 4.76 -31.40
CA SER A 697 -14.74 4.21 -31.94
C SER A 697 -15.85 5.25 -31.76
N ASN A 698 -16.95 4.94 -31.08
CA ASN A 698 -18.11 5.84 -31.09
C ASN A 698 -18.27 6.64 -29.80
N ALA A 699 -18.91 7.79 -29.94
CA ALA A 699 -19.44 8.58 -28.83
C ALA A 699 -20.97 8.56 -28.84
N ILE A 700 -21.58 8.43 -27.67
CA ILE A 700 -23.04 8.40 -27.52
C ILE A 700 -23.47 9.33 -26.38
N ASN A 701 -24.39 10.25 -26.67
CA ASN A 701 -25.19 10.91 -25.64
C ASN A 701 -26.58 10.26 -25.62
N SER A 702 -26.84 9.46 -24.58
CA SER A 702 -28.01 8.59 -24.50
C SER A 702 -29.29 9.38 -24.22
N ALA A 703 -30.46 8.81 -24.55
CA ALA A 703 -31.77 9.49 -24.43
C ALA A 703 -32.10 10.02 -23.02
N LYS A 704 -31.56 9.40 -21.96
CA LYS A 704 -31.76 9.82 -20.56
C LYS A 704 -30.70 10.81 -20.06
N SER A 705 -29.77 11.22 -20.93
CA SER A 705 -28.65 12.09 -20.57
C SER A 705 -28.89 13.53 -21.00
N THR A 706 -28.41 14.46 -20.18
CA THR A 706 -28.19 15.86 -20.52
C THR A 706 -26.68 16.12 -20.45
N LEU A 707 -26.03 16.25 -21.59
CA LEU A 707 -24.60 16.52 -21.72
C LEU A 707 -24.37 18.01 -21.92
N ASN A 708 -23.72 18.68 -20.96
CA ASN A 708 -23.37 20.09 -21.05
C ASN A 708 -21.89 20.26 -21.40
N ILE A 709 -21.62 21.06 -22.42
CA ILE A 709 -20.27 21.52 -22.79
C ILE A 709 -20.09 22.92 -22.21
N LEU A 710 -19.25 23.03 -21.19
CA LEU A 710 -19.10 24.24 -20.35
C LEU A 710 -17.84 25.06 -20.66
N GLY A 711 -17.00 24.58 -21.58
CA GLY A 711 -15.78 25.23 -22.04
C GLY A 711 -15.38 24.63 -23.38
N ASN A 712 -14.14 24.85 -23.80
CA ASN A 712 -13.66 24.34 -25.08
C ASN A 712 -13.44 22.82 -24.99
N VAL A 713 -14.15 22.04 -25.81
CA VAL A 713 -14.10 20.58 -25.83
C VAL A 713 -13.86 20.10 -27.26
N PHE A 714 -12.92 19.17 -27.41
CA PHE A 714 -12.57 18.58 -28.71
C PHE A 714 -12.83 17.08 -28.67
N PHE A 715 -13.67 16.58 -29.57
CA PHE A 715 -13.87 15.15 -29.81
C PHE A 715 -13.15 14.80 -31.11
N ASN A 716 -12.03 14.10 -31.02
CA ASN A 716 -11.25 13.68 -32.17
C ASN A 716 -11.48 12.20 -32.45
N PHE A 717 -11.85 11.88 -33.69
CA PHE A 717 -12.10 10.53 -34.13
C PHE A 717 -11.07 10.14 -35.21
N PRO A 718 -10.07 9.29 -34.90
CA PRO A 718 -9.05 8.91 -35.86
C PRO A 718 -9.58 7.93 -36.93
N ALA A 719 -10.58 7.12 -36.58
CA ALA A 719 -11.14 6.12 -37.50
C ALA A 719 -12.26 6.73 -38.37
N ALA A 720 -12.21 6.44 -39.67
CA ALA A 720 -13.12 7.00 -40.66
C ALA A 720 -14.60 6.59 -40.48
N THR A 721 -14.88 5.55 -39.69
CA THR A 721 -16.23 5.03 -39.41
C THR A 721 -16.80 5.50 -38.07
N SER A 722 -16.02 6.22 -37.29
CA SER A 722 -16.38 6.62 -35.93
C SER A 722 -17.28 7.84 -35.93
N SER A 723 -18.30 7.86 -35.08
CA SER A 723 -19.32 8.92 -35.06
C SER A 723 -19.70 9.35 -33.64
N PHE A 724 -20.24 10.57 -33.54
CA PHE A 724 -20.93 11.03 -32.34
C PHE A 724 -22.43 11.12 -32.61
N ASN A 725 -23.21 10.30 -31.88
CA ASN A 725 -24.66 10.27 -31.98
C ASN A 725 -25.30 10.87 -30.74
N ASN A 726 -26.15 11.90 -30.95
CA ASN A 726 -26.96 12.46 -29.88
C ASN A 726 -28.38 11.86 -29.90
N PHE A 727 -28.79 11.25 -28.80
CA PHE A 727 -30.14 10.77 -28.52
C PHE A 727 -30.81 11.51 -27.36
N GLY A 728 -30.04 12.27 -26.56
CA GLY A 728 -30.52 13.00 -25.37
C GLY A 728 -30.49 14.52 -25.53
N ASN A 729 -30.27 15.24 -24.44
CA ASN A 729 -30.07 16.69 -24.49
C ASN A 729 -28.56 16.99 -24.56
N LEU A 730 -28.13 17.77 -25.55
CA LEU A 730 -26.78 18.26 -25.72
C LEU A 730 -26.83 19.78 -25.65
N ASN A 731 -26.22 20.37 -24.62
CA ASN A 731 -26.19 21.82 -24.43
C ASN A 731 -24.76 22.32 -24.57
N ILE A 732 -24.57 23.31 -25.42
CA ILE A 732 -23.27 23.88 -25.75
C ILE A 732 -23.26 25.32 -25.27
N LYS A 733 -22.36 25.63 -24.34
CA LYS A 733 -22.22 26.98 -23.76
C LYS A 733 -20.98 27.73 -24.19
N ASP A 734 -20.06 27.02 -24.84
CA ASP A 734 -18.78 27.52 -25.34
C ASP A 734 -18.47 26.67 -26.59
N LYS A 735 -17.23 26.23 -26.85
CA LYS A 735 -16.94 25.44 -28.04
C LYS A 735 -17.04 23.92 -27.85
N LEU A 736 -17.77 23.24 -28.74
CA LEU A 736 -17.62 21.80 -29.04
C LEU A 736 -17.14 21.64 -30.48
N GLU A 737 -15.97 21.03 -30.66
CA GLU A 737 -15.45 20.68 -31.98
C GLU A 737 -15.33 19.17 -32.13
N ILE A 738 -15.93 18.63 -33.19
CA ILE A 738 -15.94 17.22 -33.56
C ILE A 738 -15.10 17.05 -34.82
N LYS A 739 -13.90 16.52 -34.65
CA LYS A 739 -13.03 16.14 -35.77
C LYS A 739 -13.34 14.70 -36.16
N SER A 740 -14.43 14.52 -36.89
CA SER A 740 -14.82 13.24 -37.49
C SER A 740 -15.03 13.37 -39.00
N LYS A 741 -14.72 12.30 -39.74
CA LYS A 741 -15.06 12.16 -41.17
C LYS A 741 -16.50 11.69 -41.39
N THR A 742 -17.19 11.28 -40.33
CA THR A 742 -18.60 10.87 -40.41
C THR A 742 -19.51 12.04 -40.02
N ASP A 743 -20.77 11.89 -40.39
CA ASP A 743 -21.79 12.87 -40.07
C ASP A 743 -22.10 12.89 -38.56
N PHE A 744 -22.24 14.09 -38.02
CA PHE A 744 -22.89 14.27 -36.73
C PHE A 744 -24.40 14.18 -36.88
N LYS A 745 -25.05 13.40 -36.00
CA LYS A 745 -26.51 13.26 -36.00
C LYS A 745 -27.13 13.61 -34.64
N ASN A 746 -28.00 14.64 -34.66
CA ASN A 746 -28.98 14.92 -33.60
C ASN A 746 -30.28 14.17 -33.90
N ASN A 747 -30.51 13.03 -33.25
CA ASN A 747 -31.59 12.09 -33.60
C ASN A 747 -32.98 12.59 -33.19
N LYS A 748 -34.02 11.94 -33.71
CA LYS A 748 -35.41 12.15 -33.27
C LYS A 748 -35.55 12.03 -31.73
N ASN A 749 -36.39 12.86 -31.13
CA ASN A 749 -36.60 13.05 -29.69
C ASN A 749 -35.41 13.59 -28.87
N SER A 750 -34.28 13.92 -29.52
CA SER A 750 -33.12 14.53 -28.87
C SER A 750 -33.16 16.06 -28.97
N THR A 751 -32.38 16.74 -28.14
CA THR A 751 -32.27 18.21 -28.16
C THR A 751 -30.81 18.60 -28.33
N LEU A 752 -30.52 19.54 -29.23
CA LEU A 752 -29.27 20.28 -29.30
C LEU A 752 -29.57 21.75 -28.95
N SER A 753 -28.88 22.30 -27.96
CA SER A 753 -29.00 23.71 -27.55
C SER A 753 -27.66 24.42 -27.65
N LEU A 754 -27.64 25.60 -28.28
CA LEU A 754 -26.52 26.55 -28.22
C LEU A 754 -26.95 27.71 -27.31
N ASP A 755 -26.45 27.70 -26.08
CA ASP A 755 -27.02 28.45 -24.95
C ASP A 755 -26.47 29.88 -24.80
N THR A 756 -25.40 30.21 -25.53
CA THR A 756 -24.68 31.49 -25.42
C THR A 756 -24.24 31.97 -26.80
N LYS A 757 -23.87 33.24 -26.90
CA LYS A 757 -23.30 33.82 -28.13
C LYS A 757 -21.94 33.25 -28.51
N ASP A 758 -21.20 32.79 -27.50
CA ASP A 758 -19.87 32.19 -27.67
C ASP A 758 -19.97 30.68 -27.92
N ALA A 759 -21.19 30.12 -27.94
CA ALA A 759 -21.41 28.72 -28.22
C ALA A 759 -21.05 28.41 -29.67
N ILE A 760 -20.08 27.53 -29.89
CA ILE A 760 -19.66 27.10 -31.23
C ILE A 760 -19.76 25.59 -31.29
N PHE A 761 -20.58 25.08 -32.20
CA PHE A 761 -20.58 23.68 -32.59
C PHE A 761 -19.88 23.54 -33.94
N HIS A 762 -18.76 22.84 -34.00
CA HIS A 762 -18.03 22.60 -35.24
C HIS A 762 -17.93 21.11 -35.50
N THR A 763 -18.33 20.64 -36.68
CA THR A 763 -18.11 19.26 -37.13
C THR A 763 -17.43 19.25 -38.49
N LEU A 764 -16.43 18.39 -38.70
CA LEU A 764 -15.76 18.27 -40.00
C LEU A 764 -16.60 17.51 -41.05
N GLY A 765 -17.41 16.54 -40.63
CA GLY A 765 -18.37 15.86 -41.51
C GLY A 765 -19.65 16.68 -41.72
N SER A 766 -20.73 16.04 -42.18
CA SER A 766 -22.03 16.74 -42.27
C SER A 766 -22.66 16.91 -40.88
N PHE A 767 -23.42 17.98 -40.69
CA PHE A 767 -24.33 18.20 -39.57
C PHE A 767 -25.75 17.78 -39.98
N ILE A 768 -26.35 16.83 -39.27
CA ILE A 768 -27.72 16.34 -39.52
C ILE A 768 -28.57 16.51 -38.26
N ASN A 769 -29.67 17.25 -38.37
CA ASN A 769 -30.62 17.45 -37.28
C ASN A 769 -32.02 16.88 -37.60
N GLU A 770 -32.42 15.85 -36.85
CA GLU A 770 -33.78 15.28 -36.83
C GLU A 770 -34.53 15.62 -35.52
N GLY A 771 -33.81 15.95 -34.44
CA GLY A 771 -34.38 16.34 -33.15
C GLY A 771 -34.74 17.82 -33.03
N LYS A 772 -34.84 18.30 -31.80
CA LYS A 772 -35.04 19.72 -31.47
C LYS A 772 -33.72 20.47 -31.52
N LEU A 773 -33.72 21.65 -32.09
CA LEU A 773 -32.60 22.57 -32.14
C LEU A 773 -32.99 23.87 -31.44
N ASN A 774 -32.21 24.30 -30.44
CA ASN A 774 -32.50 25.48 -29.64
C ASN A 774 -31.33 26.46 -29.69
N PHE A 775 -31.64 27.74 -29.79
CA PHE A 775 -30.70 28.82 -29.57
C PHE A 775 -31.22 29.70 -28.44
N LYS A 776 -30.36 30.02 -27.48
CA LYS A 776 -30.68 30.93 -26.39
C LYS A 776 -29.68 32.09 -26.39
N THR A 777 -30.19 33.31 -26.45
CA THR A 777 -29.36 34.50 -26.53
C THR A 777 -30.08 35.73 -26.01
N ASN A 778 -29.36 36.82 -25.71
CA ASN A 778 -29.95 38.10 -25.32
C ASN A 778 -30.45 38.89 -26.54
N ALA A 779 -29.84 38.69 -27.71
CA ALA A 779 -30.15 39.42 -28.94
C ALA A 779 -29.92 38.55 -30.18
N VAL A 780 -30.59 38.84 -31.29
CA VAL A 780 -30.56 37.98 -32.49
C VAL A 780 -29.18 37.93 -33.17
N ASN A 781 -28.36 38.95 -32.98
CA ASN A 781 -26.96 39.00 -33.44
C ASN A 781 -25.98 38.20 -32.56
N ASP A 782 -26.46 37.68 -31.42
CA ASP A 782 -25.67 36.97 -30.42
C ASP A 782 -26.02 35.45 -30.42
N LEU A 783 -26.42 34.88 -31.56
CA LEU A 783 -26.71 33.46 -31.67
C LEU A 783 -25.42 32.64 -31.71
N GLY A 784 -25.41 31.48 -31.06
CA GLY A 784 -24.33 30.51 -31.19
C GLY A 784 -24.21 29.98 -32.63
N LEU A 785 -23.02 29.50 -32.98
CA LEU A 785 -22.64 29.17 -34.35
C LEU A 785 -22.56 27.66 -34.58
N ILE A 786 -23.15 27.16 -35.66
CA ILE A 786 -22.93 25.81 -36.19
C ILE A 786 -22.05 25.88 -37.43
N ILE A 787 -20.92 25.18 -37.41
CA ILE A 787 -20.00 25.04 -38.54
C ILE A 787 -19.98 23.57 -38.97
N ALA A 788 -20.29 23.31 -40.24
CA ALA A 788 -20.17 21.98 -40.84
C ALA A 788 -19.10 22.00 -41.94
N GLY A 789 -18.25 20.99 -41.98
CA GLY A 789 -17.21 20.87 -43.01
C GLY A 789 -17.73 20.37 -44.35
N GLU A 790 -18.80 19.56 -44.36
CA GLU A 790 -19.38 19.06 -45.62
C GLU A 790 -20.75 19.66 -45.93
N LYS A 791 -21.79 19.28 -45.18
CA LYS A 791 -23.18 19.73 -45.37
C LYS A 791 -23.83 20.05 -44.03
N ALA A 792 -24.79 20.95 -44.01
CA ALA A 792 -25.69 21.11 -42.88
C ALA A 792 -27.15 20.85 -43.31
N ILE A 793 -27.79 19.89 -42.65
CA ILE A 793 -29.08 19.34 -43.05
C ILE A 793 -30.05 19.36 -41.86
N LEU A 794 -31.13 20.12 -41.99
CA LEU A 794 -32.29 20.06 -41.11
C LEU A 794 -33.33 19.12 -41.73
N LYS A 795 -33.32 17.84 -41.33
CA LYS A 795 -34.16 16.78 -41.93
C LYS A 795 -35.23 16.34 -40.95
N ASN A 796 -36.51 16.56 -41.24
CA ASN A 796 -37.60 16.19 -40.34
C ASN A 796 -37.40 16.70 -38.90
N THR A 797 -36.76 17.86 -38.76
CA THR A 797 -36.44 18.50 -37.48
C THR A 797 -37.71 18.71 -36.66
N GLU A 798 -37.78 18.11 -35.48
CA GLU A 798 -38.98 18.18 -34.62
C GLU A 798 -39.37 19.60 -34.23
N LYS A 799 -38.39 20.44 -33.88
CA LYS A 799 -38.62 21.84 -33.49
C LYS A 799 -37.35 22.66 -33.63
N LEU A 800 -37.43 23.86 -34.22
CA LEU A 800 -36.40 24.89 -34.10
C LEU A 800 -36.90 25.97 -33.15
N ASN A 801 -36.20 26.23 -32.05
CA ASN A 801 -36.54 27.28 -31.09
C ASN A 801 -35.43 28.33 -31.03
N VAL A 802 -35.82 29.60 -31.12
CA VAL A 802 -34.94 30.73 -30.82
C VAL A 802 -35.55 31.48 -29.64
N SER A 803 -34.86 31.49 -28.50
CA SER A 803 -35.31 32.14 -27.27
C SER A 803 -34.44 33.37 -27.00
N LEU A 804 -35.07 34.54 -27.06
CA LEU A 804 -34.44 35.83 -26.74
C LEU A 804 -34.68 36.17 -25.27
N VAL A 805 -33.62 36.31 -24.49
CA VAL A 805 -33.66 36.75 -23.10
C VAL A 805 -33.51 38.28 -23.08
N SER A 806 -34.61 39.01 -23.31
CA SER A 806 -34.61 40.48 -23.21
C SER A 806 -34.93 40.93 -21.77
N PRO A 807 -34.26 41.98 -21.22
CA PRO A 807 -34.72 42.70 -20.02
C PRO A 807 -35.99 43.54 -20.25
N ALA A 808 -36.46 43.70 -21.50
CA ALA A 808 -37.63 44.51 -21.83
C ALA A 808 -38.49 43.85 -22.93
N ASN A 809 -39.69 43.43 -22.54
CA ASN A 809 -40.91 43.22 -23.33
C ASN A 809 -40.76 42.84 -24.81
N ILE A 810 -40.29 41.61 -25.09
CA ILE A 810 -40.68 40.89 -26.31
C ILE A 810 -41.18 39.51 -25.88
N ASP A 811 -42.50 39.39 -25.74
CA ASP A 811 -43.18 38.10 -25.57
C ASP A 811 -43.23 37.39 -26.93
N ILE A 812 -42.40 36.37 -27.13
CA ILE A 812 -42.59 35.41 -28.23
C ILE A 812 -43.55 34.32 -27.73
N ILE A 813 -44.85 34.53 -27.92
CA ILE A 813 -45.89 33.54 -27.60
C ILE A 813 -45.92 32.50 -28.71
N ASN A 814 -45.47 31.29 -28.40
CA ASN A 814 -45.66 30.09 -29.23
C ASN A 814 -47.15 29.72 -29.25
N GLN A 815 -47.94 30.23 -30.20
CA GLN A 815 -49.28 29.72 -30.45
C GLN A 815 -49.23 28.46 -31.33
N LYS A 816 -49.93 27.45 -30.82
CA LYS A 816 -50.13 26.09 -31.30
C LYS A 816 -50.49 26.05 -32.80
N TYR A 817 -49.56 25.59 -33.64
CA TYR A 817 -49.91 25.02 -34.94
C TYR A 817 -49.89 23.49 -34.85
N GLN A 818 -51.08 22.90 -34.94
CA GLN A 818 -51.19 21.50 -35.32
C GLN A 818 -50.65 21.37 -36.76
N ASP A 819 -49.67 20.48 -36.93
CA ASP A 819 -49.26 19.89 -38.20
C ASP A 819 -48.40 20.72 -39.19
N GLY A 820 -47.46 21.54 -38.72
CA GLY A 820 -46.41 22.09 -39.61
C GLY A 820 -45.30 22.89 -38.91
N LEU A 821 -44.05 22.65 -39.31
CA LEU A 821 -42.88 23.45 -38.93
C LEU A 821 -43.12 24.94 -39.24
N GLY A 822 -43.05 25.80 -38.22
CA GLY A 822 -43.02 27.24 -38.36
C GLY A 822 -41.86 27.82 -37.57
N ILE A 823 -40.89 28.40 -38.28
CA ILE A 823 -39.97 29.40 -37.73
C ILE A 823 -40.63 30.74 -38.03
N GLU A 824 -41.09 31.46 -37.01
CA GLU A 824 -41.52 32.85 -37.19
C GLU A 824 -40.28 33.75 -37.11
N ILE A 825 -39.84 34.26 -38.26
CA ILE A 825 -38.81 35.30 -38.34
C ILE A 825 -39.54 36.64 -38.19
N VAL A 826 -39.21 37.39 -37.13
CA VAL A 826 -39.75 38.73 -36.88
C VAL A 826 -39.40 39.65 -38.05
N ARG A 827 -40.42 40.12 -38.79
CA ARG A 827 -40.28 41.24 -39.74
C ARG A 827 -40.11 42.52 -38.93
N THR A 828 -38.92 43.09 -38.91
CA THR A 828 -38.80 44.55 -38.72
C THR A 828 -39.11 45.23 -40.07
N GLY A 829 -39.54 46.48 -40.05
CA GLY A 829 -40.03 47.21 -41.23
C GLY A 829 -39.05 47.37 -42.41
N GLU A 830 -37.85 46.79 -42.34
CA GLU A 830 -36.77 46.92 -43.33
C GLU A 830 -36.40 45.60 -44.04
N GLY A 831 -37.15 44.51 -43.85
CA GLY A 831 -36.93 43.23 -44.55
C GLY A 831 -36.24 42.16 -43.70
N ILE A 832 -36.02 40.98 -44.30
CA ILE A 832 -35.35 39.86 -43.62
C ILE A 832 -33.87 40.23 -43.45
N ASP A 833 -33.39 40.32 -42.21
CA ASP A 833 -31.98 40.57 -41.93
C ASP A 833 -31.14 39.35 -42.34
N THR A 834 -30.48 39.49 -43.49
CA THR A 834 -29.60 38.47 -44.08
C THR A 834 -28.43 38.09 -43.18
N ASN A 835 -28.04 38.92 -42.21
CA ASN A 835 -27.01 38.58 -41.23
C ASN A 835 -27.46 37.51 -40.24
N ILE A 836 -28.74 37.47 -39.87
CA ILE A 836 -29.31 36.43 -39.00
C ILE A 836 -29.19 35.06 -39.67
N ALA A 837 -29.43 34.99 -40.99
CA ALA A 837 -29.26 33.77 -41.77
C ALA A 837 -27.78 33.36 -41.97
N LYS A 838 -26.84 34.32 -42.07
CA LYS A 838 -25.39 34.03 -42.16
C LYS A 838 -24.82 33.41 -40.89
N ASN A 839 -25.38 33.77 -39.73
CA ASN A 839 -24.79 33.47 -38.43
C ASN A 839 -25.28 32.15 -37.81
N LEU A 840 -26.37 31.56 -38.30
CA LEU A 840 -26.96 30.34 -37.72
C LEU A 840 -26.23 29.06 -38.13
N ILE A 841 -25.89 28.90 -39.41
CA ILE A 841 -25.19 27.72 -39.93
C ILE A 841 -24.25 28.13 -41.07
N THR A 842 -22.97 27.75 -40.99
CA THR A 842 -21.93 28.11 -41.97
C THR A 842 -21.21 26.85 -42.50
N LEU A 843 -20.97 26.79 -43.81
CA LEU A 843 -20.14 25.75 -44.44
C LEU A 843 -18.68 26.23 -44.51
N ASN A 844 -17.73 25.38 -44.11
CA ASN A 844 -16.33 25.76 -44.03
C ASN A 844 -15.61 25.47 -45.36
N GLU A 845 -15.63 26.40 -46.32
CA GLU A 845 -14.62 26.55 -47.38
C GLU A 845 -14.82 27.86 -48.17
N GLN A 846 -13.72 28.44 -48.69
CA GLN A 846 -13.57 29.84 -49.15
C GLN A 846 -14.40 30.28 -50.38
N ASP A 847 -15.34 29.46 -50.87
CA ASP A 847 -16.12 29.72 -52.10
C ASP A 847 -17.64 29.41 -51.98
N SER A 848 -18.23 29.30 -50.77
CA SER A 848 -19.66 28.97 -50.62
C SER A 848 -20.57 30.14 -50.23
N GLU A 849 -21.62 30.36 -51.04
CA GLU A 849 -22.69 31.36 -50.89
C GLU A 849 -23.72 31.00 -49.79
N LEU A 850 -24.45 32.03 -49.35
CA LEU A 850 -25.46 32.02 -48.29
C LEU A 850 -26.71 31.19 -48.66
N LEU A 851 -27.29 30.49 -47.68
CA LEU A 851 -28.56 29.77 -47.79
C LEU A 851 -29.73 30.71 -48.19
N GLU A 852 -30.48 30.36 -49.25
CA GLU A 852 -31.84 30.88 -49.51
C GLU A 852 -32.89 29.79 -49.18
N LEU A 853 -33.99 30.20 -48.54
CA LEU A 853 -35.05 29.33 -47.99
C LEU A 853 -36.31 29.37 -48.89
N SER A 854 -36.74 28.24 -49.46
CA SER A 854 -38.08 28.14 -50.07
C SER A 854 -38.67 26.71 -49.99
N THR A 855 -40.00 26.61 -50.09
CA THR A 855 -40.78 25.36 -49.96
C THR A 855 -41.40 24.95 -51.30
N GLU A 856 -41.33 23.68 -51.69
CA GLU A 856 -42.18 23.13 -52.77
C GLU A 856 -42.69 21.71 -52.44
N LYS A 857 -43.85 21.34 -53.00
CA LYS A 857 -44.70 20.22 -52.56
C LYS A 857 -44.67 19.07 -53.57
N THR A 858 -44.29 17.86 -53.14
CA THR A 858 -44.48 16.63 -53.93
C THR A 858 -44.91 15.46 -53.03
N GLY A 859 -46.14 14.97 -53.22
CA GLY A 859 -46.71 13.81 -52.49
C GLY A 859 -47.27 14.11 -51.08
N ASP A 860 -47.88 13.09 -50.46
CA ASP A 860 -48.63 13.19 -49.20
C ASP A 860 -47.76 13.27 -47.93
N GLU A 861 -46.43 13.21 -48.05
CA GLU A 861 -45.49 13.47 -46.96
C GLU A 861 -44.50 14.57 -47.35
N LYS A 862 -44.60 15.74 -46.68
CA LYS A 862 -43.69 16.87 -46.87
C LYS A 862 -42.30 16.52 -46.31
N SER A 863 -41.35 16.21 -47.19
CA SER A 863 -39.91 16.13 -46.85
C SER A 863 -39.18 17.36 -47.40
N LEU A 864 -38.37 18.00 -46.55
CA LEU A 864 -37.54 19.16 -46.90
C LEU A 864 -36.22 18.69 -47.53
N TYR A 865 -35.91 19.12 -48.76
CA TYR A 865 -34.65 18.81 -49.46
C TYR A 865 -33.88 20.09 -49.80
N PHE A 866 -32.54 19.99 -49.83
CA PHE A 866 -31.60 21.06 -50.16
C PHE A 866 -31.00 20.81 -51.56
N VAL A 867 -31.05 21.79 -52.49
CA VAL A 867 -30.35 21.74 -53.79
C VAL A 867 -29.76 23.13 -54.11
N MET A 868 -28.53 23.20 -54.63
CA MET A 868 -27.82 24.44 -55.02
C MET A 868 -27.66 24.61 -56.54
N ASN A 869 -27.76 25.85 -57.04
CA ASN A 869 -27.31 26.29 -58.37
C ASN A 869 -26.75 27.73 -58.30
N THR A 870 -25.62 27.99 -58.97
CA THR A 870 -24.90 29.29 -58.96
C THR A 870 -25.35 30.26 -60.07
N LYS A 871 -25.40 31.58 -59.80
CA LYS A 871 -25.57 32.63 -60.84
C LYS A 871 -24.27 32.88 -61.62
N LYS A 872 -24.43 33.09 -62.93
CA LYS A 872 -23.35 33.23 -63.93
C LYS A 872 -22.44 34.47 -63.80
N GLU A 873 -22.74 35.40 -62.90
CA GLU A 873 -22.14 36.75 -62.87
C GLU A 873 -20.98 36.94 -61.87
N HIS A 874 -20.56 35.88 -61.17
CA HIS A 874 -19.45 35.91 -60.21
C HIS A 874 -18.28 34.96 -60.53
N GLN A 875 -18.21 34.43 -61.75
CA GLN A 875 -16.99 33.77 -62.21
C GLN A 875 -15.87 34.80 -62.41
N ASN A 876 -14.73 34.57 -61.75
CA ASN A 876 -13.43 35.25 -61.92
C ASN A 876 -13.13 36.50 -61.06
N LYS A 877 -13.46 36.50 -59.76
CA LYS A 877 -12.76 37.38 -58.80
C LYS A 877 -12.11 36.55 -57.69
N THR A 878 -10.78 36.66 -57.57
CA THR A 878 -10.01 35.97 -56.54
C THR A 878 -10.09 36.68 -55.19
N VAL A 879 -10.01 35.91 -54.11
CA VAL A 879 -10.11 36.31 -52.68
C VAL A 879 -9.23 37.52 -52.31
N GLN A 880 -8.09 37.73 -52.99
CA GLN A 880 -7.21 38.89 -52.77
C GLN A 880 -7.85 40.25 -53.15
N ASN A 881 -8.80 40.28 -54.09
CA ASN A 881 -9.48 41.52 -54.49
C ASN A 881 -10.54 41.96 -53.47
N LEU A 882 -11.10 41.03 -52.69
CA LEU A 882 -12.04 41.32 -51.61
C LEU A 882 -11.32 41.76 -50.31
N ILE A 883 -10.15 41.19 -50.03
CA ILE A 883 -9.32 41.57 -48.89
C ILE A 883 -8.85 43.04 -48.99
N LYS A 884 -8.69 43.56 -50.22
CA LYS A 884 -8.28 44.95 -50.45
C LYS A 884 -9.39 45.97 -50.16
N SER A 885 -10.68 45.60 -50.28
CA SER A 885 -11.80 46.51 -49.94
C SER A 885 -12.19 46.48 -48.47
N ILE A 886 -11.77 45.44 -47.74
CA ILE A 886 -12.02 45.30 -46.28
C ILE A 886 -10.90 45.99 -45.47
N ASN A 887 -9.67 46.05 -45.99
CA ASN A 887 -8.52 46.65 -45.31
C ASN A 887 -8.51 48.20 -45.24
N ASP A 888 -9.44 48.90 -45.89
CA ASP A 888 -9.54 50.37 -45.82
C ASP A 888 -10.37 50.90 -44.63
N SER A 889 -10.95 50.01 -43.81
CA SER A 889 -11.60 50.40 -42.55
C SER A 889 -10.81 49.88 -41.34
N LYS A 890 -9.93 50.76 -40.83
CA LYS A 890 -9.18 50.77 -39.54
C LYS A 890 -9.26 49.51 -38.65
N LYS A 891 -8.13 48.80 -38.54
CA LYS A 891 -7.80 47.75 -37.52
C LYS A 891 -7.62 48.31 -36.09
N PRO A 892 -7.64 47.42 -35.07
CA PRO A 892 -6.39 47.17 -34.34
C PRO A 892 -5.95 45.69 -34.36
N ASP A 893 -4.64 45.51 -34.22
CA ASP A 893 -3.84 44.29 -34.42
C ASP A 893 -4.08 43.16 -33.42
N ILE A 894 -4.12 41.92 -33.93
CA ILE A 894 -3.65 40.74 -33.19
C ILE A 894 -2.83 39.87 -34.15
N THR A 895 -1.53 39.80 -33.87
CA THR A 895 -0.54 38.97 -34.55
C THR A 895 -0.58 37.54 -33.99
N ILE A 896 -0.58 36.52 -34.85
CA ILE A 896 -0.28 35.12 -34.47
C ILE A 896 1.04 34.70 -35.14
N PRO A 897 1.98 34.01 -34.45
CA PRO A 897 3.30 33.72 -34.97
C PRO A 897 3.30 32.58 -36.01
N ASN A 898 4.08 32.76 -37.08
CA ASN A 898 4.36 31.76 -38.10
C ASN A 898 5.16 30.58 -37.52
N ASN A 899 4.62 29.35 -37.66
CA ASN A 899 5.45 28.15 -37.65
C ASN A 899 5.65 27.64 -39.07
N LYS A 900 6.92 27.65 -39.50
CA LYS A 900 7.44 27.16 -40.77
C LYS A 900 7.28 25.63 -40.85
N ILE A 901 6.78 25.14 -42.00
CA ILE A 901 7.19 23.84 -42.54
C ILE A 901 7.78 24.07 -43.93
N VAL A 902 8.98 23.52 -44.10
CA VAL A 902 9.85 23.59 -45.28
C VAL A 902 9.29 22.66 -46.37
N GLY A 903 8.97 23.24 -47.53
CA GLY A 903 8.72 22.50 -48.77
C GLY A 903 9.96 22.47 -49.66
N LYS A 904 10.35 21.29 -50.13
CA LYS A 904 11.47 21.04 -51.05
C LYS A 904 10.99 21.11 -52.52
N LYS A 905 11.88 21.67 -53.36
CA LYS A 905 12.12 21.45 -54.82
C LYS A 905 11.05 21.98 -55.80
N SER A 906 11.35 22.61 -56.95
CA SER A 906 12.54 22.53 -57.83
C SER A 906 12.53 23.56 -58.99
N ARG A 907 13.76 23.95 -59.42
CA ARG A 907 14.25 24.18 -60.83
C ARG A 907 13.87 25.48 -61.60
N PRO A 908 14.61 25.86 -62.68
CA PRO A 908 16.01 26.36 -62.73
C PRO A 908 16.16 27.64 -63.61
N GLY A 909 17.33 28.29 -63.66
CA GLY A 909 17.63 29.26 -64.74
C GLY A 909 18.68 30.34 -64.45
N THR A 910 19.96 29.99 -64.67
CA THR A 910 21.03 30.74 -65.37
C THR A 910 21.31 32.25 -65.13
N GLU A 911 22.49 32.49 -64.50
CA GLU A 911 23.66 33.32 -64.92
C GLU A 911 23.61 34.88 -64.98
N PRO A 912 24.77 35.60 -64.96
CA PRO A 912 26.14 35.22 -64.52
C PRO A 912 26.91 36.29 -63.69
N GLY A 913 28.01 35.85 -63.05
CA GLY A 913 29.31 36.52 -63.10
C GLY A 913 29.73 37.46 -61.95
N THR A 914 30.65 37.02 -61.09
CA THR A 914 32.06 37.48 -61.04
C THR A 914 32.84 36.82 -59.88
N GLU A 915 34.00 36.25 -60.26
CA GLU A 915 35.10 35.64 -59.49
C GLU A 915 35.98 36.70 -58.76
N PRO A 916 37.15 36.39 -58.12
CA PRO A 916 37.78 35.08 -57.83
C PRO A 916 38.35 34.93 -56.39
N GLY A 917 38.84 33.72 -56.04
CA GLY A 917 39.76 33.57 -54.90
C GLY A 917 40.11 32.15 -54.46
N THR A 918 41.03 31.51 -55.20
CA THR A 918 42.08 30.56 -54.74
C THR A 918 41.75 29.19 -54.11
N GLU A 919 42.00 28.16 -54.94
CA GLU A 919 42.48 26.77 -54.74
C GLU A 919 43.55 26.49 -53.64
N PRO A 920 44.06 25.23 -53.46
CA PRO A 920 43.49 23.88 -53.68
C PRO A 920 43.84 22.88 -52.54
N GLY A 921 43.29 21.65 -52.58
CA GLY A 921 43.75 20.56 -51.72
C GLY A 921 43.06 19.19 -51.88
N THR A 922 43.30 18.54 -53.02
CA THR A 922 43.54 17.09 -53.22
C THR A 922 42.77 16.03 -52.40
N GLU A 923 41.84 15.36 -53.11
CA GLU A 923 41.87 13.91 -53.46
C GLU A 923 41.72 12.79 -52.37
N PRO A 924 41.38 11.53 -52.75
CA PRO A 924 40.11 10.91 -52.34
C PRO A 924 40.27 9.52 -51.68
N GLY A 925 39.15 8.93 -51.23
CA GLY A 925 39.06 7.47 -51.09
C GLY A 925 38.13 6.98 -49.98
N THR A 926 37.11 6.20 -50.38
CA THR A 926 36.55 4.99 -49.73
C THR A 926 36.16 5.09 -48.24
N GLU A 927 34.91 4.95 -47.80
CA GLU A 927 33.88 3.91 -48.03
C GLU A 927 32.46 4.48 -47.86
#